data_AF-A0A1F7G1G9-F1
#
_entry.id   AF-A0A1F7G1G9-F1
#
_cell.length_a   1.000
_cell.length_b   1.000
_cell.length_c   1.000
_cell.angle_alpha   90.00
_cell.angle_beta   90.00
_cell.angle_gamma   90.00
#
_symmetry.space_group_name_H-M   'P 1'
#
loop_
_entity.id
_entity.type
_entity.pdbx_description
1 polymer ?
#
loop_
_entity_poly.entity_id
_entity_poly.type
_entity_poly.pdbx_seq_one_letter_code
_entity_poly.pdbx_strand_id
1 'polypeptide(L)'
;MAKTTKKETAKPAAKAAAEYSPIPESPLFFERPDKFNQVNHSLTKIDAMGLVCGQQKYVADIDLPDMLHVKVLGSIYAHAEIKSIDTSAALKVPGVVAIYTWKDVPRVPRTTAGQGFPEPSPYDTYLLDSKVRFVGDRVAIVAAESAEAADEACHKIKVDYKVLKPVLDCEKAMDKDAPVIHDEKDCRVPIPIFYDPKHNHCSHVQTAVGDVENGYKTADYVLERKYYPHYAQHCPIEPHICIAYLDEYDRLVLRTSTQVPFHSRRITAQTLGVPVKKIRVIKPRIGGGFGTKQEVLLEDVCGLVTLRTRRPCVWALTRAEEFMSARTRHPMVVIIKSGVKNDGSITAISMRVLSNTGAYGSHALTVLSNCGSKVLPLYRADNIEFIGDTVYTNLPVGGAYRGYGATQAAYAMECQMDEMAEAIGMDPIKFRQKNHIKEGESSPIFKALGEGREGVDMSIGSCGLEKCISEGMKRIDWAKKYGKPGTGTKRRGVGMCCLMQGSSIPEIDMGAVFIKMNDDGSFNMLLGATDLGTGSDTVLAQIAAETLGCQLTDMLVYSSDTDMTPFDVGAYASSTTYLTGGAVINCAKKVREQIEAVAASMMGEKMTDITIDNGVCYGKGRKNKVTFGQVCRYALYEHKQFQIGAIGSHISHASPPPFSAHFAEVEVDTETGEVKLLKYVAGVDCGTAINPALADGQTQGAVMNSICFALTEEYIFDENGRMLNPNFGNYKIWGTRDLPEIETFLVPTYEKTGPYGAKSVSEISINGALPAIGNAIKNAVGVRLTHPPYNAEKVLKAIKELKAGTKDTSVKAVVKPAKTAKPEPTKTGKATKPAAKATAPAAAPVKQAKPAKTAKPAAKLVKAPAKAVKSAKPVAAPQKAAAPVKPAKASPKKAVTPAKPVKTAKPAPTKKPAAKAAKKK
;
A
#
# COMPACT_ATOMS: atom_id res chain seq x y z
N MET A 1 -45.26 53.34 37.20
CA MET A 1 -45.42 51.97 37.71
C MET A 1 -45.70 51.05 36.54
N ALA A 2 -44.79 50.13 36.22
CA ALA A 2 -45.05 48.91 35.44
C ALA A 2 -43.73 48.14 35.28
N LYS A 3 -43.59 47.00 35.95
CA LYS A 3 -42.63 45.95 35.57
C LYS A 3 -43.27 44.60 35.84
N THR A 4 -43.73 43.97 34.77
CA THR A 4 -44.07 42.55 34.70
C THR A 4 -42.89 41.82 34.07
N THR A 5 -42.41 40.82 34.79
CA THR A 5 -41.25 39.96 34.49
C THR A 5 -41.60 38.94 33.39
N LYS A 6 -40.85 38.95 32.28
CA LYS A 6 -40.81 37.86 31.30
C LYS A 6 -39.60 36.96 31.57
N LYS A 7 -39.87 35.66 31.76
CA LYS A 7 -38.89 34.58 31.73
C LYS A 7 -38.34 34.44 30.31
N GLU A 8 -37.04 34.68 30.11
CA GLU A 8 -36.32 34.23 28.92
C GLU A 8 -35.78 32.82 29.15
N THR A 9 -36.16 31.92 28.25
CA THR A 9 -35.63 30.57 28.10
C THR A 9 -34.18 30.63 27.62
N ALA A 10 -33.25 30.18 28.45
CA ALA A 10 -31.85 30.00 28.07
C ALA A 10 -31.72 28.87 27.03
N LYS A 11 -31.26 29.21 25.82
CA LYS A 11 -30.63 28.25 24.89
C LYS A 11 -29.25 27.88 25.45
N PRO A 12 -28.87 26.60 25.54
CA PRO A 12 -27.47 26.26 25.71
C PRO A 12 -26.76 26.46 24.38
N ALA A 13 -26.02 27.57 24.26
CA ALA A 13 -25.02 27.74 23.21
C ALA A 13 -23.80 26.88 23.58
N ALA A 14 -23.77 25.64 23.12
CA ALA A 14 -22.51 24.91 23.04
C ALA A 14 -21.66 25.61 21.96
N LYS A 15 -20.75 26.50 22.39
CA LYS A 15 -19.65 26.94 21.54
C LYS A 15 -18.90 25.68 21.11
N ALA A 16 -18.83 25.41 19.82
CA ALA A 16 -17.88 24.45 19.28
C ALA A 16 -16.50 24.84 19.82
N ALA A 17 -15.85 23.93 20.56
CA ALA A 17 -14.49 24.15 21.00
C ALA A 17 -13.63 24.36 19.75
N ALA A 18 -12.85 25.43 19.71
CA ALA A 18 -11.86 25.58 18.66
C ALA A 18 -10.89 24.40 18.80
N GLU A 19 -10.83 23.54 17.79
CA GLU A 19 -9.85 22.45 17.73
C GLU A 19 -8.47 23.09 17.56
N TYR A 20 -7.64 23.04 18.60
CA TYR A 20 -6.27 23.52 18.53
C TYR A 20 -5.35 22.34 18.21
N SER A 21 -4.82 22.30 16.98
CA SER A 21 -3.79 21.34 16.60
C SER A 21 -2.40 21.97 16.77
N PRO A 22 -1.45 21.30 17.44
CA PRO A 22 -0.05 21.74 17.47
C PRO A 22 0.69 21.43 16.15
N ILE A 23 0.03 20.76 15.20
CA ILE A 23 0.55 20.47 13.86
C ILE A 23 -0.04 21.52 12.89
N PRO A 24 0.78 22.16 12.04
CA PRO A 24 0.29 23.09 11.02
C PRO A 24 -0.84 22.47 10.20
N GLU A 25 -1.90 23.23 9.92
CA GLU A 25 -3.06 22.79 9.12
C GLU A 25 -2.82 22.86 7.60
N SER A 26 -1.57 23.01 7.16
CA SER A 26 -1.22 23.21 5.77
C SER A 26 -0.02 22.36 5.34
N PRO A 27 0.07 21.99 4.05
CA PRO A 27 1.24 21.30 3.52
C PRO A 27 2.53 22.06 3.85
N LEU A 28 3.58 21.32 4.21
CA LEU A 28 4.91 21.89 4.30
C LEU A 28 5.38 22.27 2.89
N PHE A 29 6.04 23.41 2.76
CA PHE A 29 6.69 23.80 1.51
C PHE A 29 8.21 23.81 1.72
N PHE A 30 8.93 23.11 0.85
CA PHE A 30 10.38 22.99 0.88
C PHE A 30 10.98 23.69 -0.34
N GLU A 31 11.71 24.78 -0.12
CA GLU A 31 12.49 25.40 -1.19
C GLU A 31 13.59 24.47 -1.67
N ARG A 32 13.86 24.51 -2.98
CA ARG A 32 14.92 23.69 -3.58
C ARG A 32 16.27 24.30 -3.22
N PRO A 33 17.16 23.58 -2.50
CA PRO A 33 18.50 24.08 -2.25
C PRO A 33 19.32 24.07 -3.55
N ASP A 34 20.29 24.98 -3.65
CA ASP A 34 21.22 25.06 -4.79
C ASP A 34 22.06 23.79 -4.93
N LYS A 35 22.36 23.14 -3.81
CA LYS A 35 23.17 21.92 -3.72
C LYS A 35 22.73 21.04 -2.55
N PHE A 36 22.71 19.73 -2.77
CA PHE A 36 22.54 18.71 -1.72
C PHE A 36 23.88 18.09 -1.32
N ASN A 37 24.03 17.75 -0.03
CA ASN A 37 25.24 17.12 0.50
C ASN A 37 25.08 15.62 0.78
N GLN A 38 23.88 15.20 1.20
CA GLN A 38 23.52 13.82 1.54
C GLN A 38 22.37 13.31 0.67
N VAL A 39 21.35 14.15 0.44
CA VAL A 39 20.20 13.87 -0.44
C VAL A 39 20.64 13.88 -1.91
N ASN A 40 19.97 13.09 -2.75
CA ASN A 40 20.29 12.92 -4.17
C ASN A 40 21.65 12.27 -4.46
N HIS A 41 22.28 11.67 -3.45
CA HIS A 41 23.51 10.89 -3.58
C HIS A 41 23.24 9.41 -3.32
N SER A 42 23.87 8.54 -4.11
CA SER A 42 23.80 7.08 -3.98
C SER A 42 24.71 6.58 -2.84
N LEU A 43 24.39 6.99 -1.61
CA LEU A 43 25.13 6.56 -0.42
C LEU A 43 24.82 5.09 -0.10
N THR A 44 25.81 4.39 0.46
CA THR A 44 25.67 2.99 0.86
C THR A 44 24.59 2.82 1.93
N LYS A 45 23.75 1.79 1.76
CA LYS A 45 22.70 1.44 2.72
C LYS A 45 23.29 1.10 4.09
N ILE A 46 22.72 1.66 5.16
CA ILE A 46 23.30 1.58 6.52
C ILE A 46 23.38 0.15 7.08
N ASP A 47 22.53 -0.76 6.60
CA ASP A 47 22.48 -2.16 7.01
C ASP A 47 23.11 -3.12 5.97
N ALA A 48 23.70 -2.59 4.88
CA ALA A 48 24.23 -3.39 3.77
C ALA A 48 25.21 -4.47 4.25
N MET A 49 26.21 -4.08 5.06
CA MET A 49 27.23 -5.02 5.53
C MET A 49 26.63 -6.14 6.37
N GLY A 50 25.68 -5.81 7.24
CA GLY A 50 25.01 -6.80 8.08
C GLY A 50 24.19 -7.81 7.28
N LEU A 51 23.58 -7.38 6.16
CA LEU A 51 22.82 -8.25 5.26
C LEU A 51 23.74 -9.17 4.45
N VAL A 52 24.82 -8.65 3.85
CA VAL A 52 25.74 -9.46 3.02
C VAL A 52 26.60 -10.43 3.84
N CYS A 53 26.83 -10.14 5.12
CA CYS A 53 27.60 -11.01 6.01
C CYS A 53 26.75 -12.05 6.76
N GLY A 54 25.44 -12.14 6.52
CA GLY A 54 24.59 -13.14 7.15
C GLY A 54 24.52 -13.05 8.68
N GLN A 55 24.55 -11.82 9.22
CA GLN A 55 24.33 -11.63 10.67
C GLN A 55 22.85 -11.92 11.01
N GLN A 56 22.53 -12.10 12.31
CA GLN A 56 21.13 -12.20 12.76
C GLN A 56 20.36 -10.94 12.36
N LYS A 57 19.32 -11.08 11.53
CA LYS A 57 18.56 -9.95 10.96
C LYS A 57 17.06 -10.20 10.90
N TYR A 58 16.63 -11.42 10.62
CA TYR A 58 15.24 -11.80 10.38
C TYR A 58 14.62 -12.47 11.61
N VAL A 59 13.30 -12.66 11.61
CA VAL A 59 12.61 -13.31 12.75
C VAL A 59 13.09 -14.75 12.93
N ALA A 60 13.27 -15.48 11.83
CA ALA A 60 13.68 -16.89 11.83
C ALA A 60 15.10 -17.10 12.38
N ASP A 61 15.93 -16.06 12.43
CA ASP A 61 17.31 -16.16 12.92
C ASP A 61 17.37 -16.17 14.46
N ILE A 62 16.23 -16.08 15.15
CA ILE A 62 16.14 -15.96 16.61
C ILE A 62 15.66 -17.29 17.18
N ASP A 63 16.47 -17.82 18.08
CA ASP A 63 16.15 -19.01 18.86
C ASP A 63 15.99 -18.65 20.33
N LEU A 64 15.00 -19.24 20.98
CA LEU A 64 14.69 -19.04 22.40
C LEU A 64 14.57 -20.42 23.07
N PRO A 65 15.08 -20.60 24.30
CA PRO A 65 14.92 -21.84 25.03
C PRO A 65 13.45 -22.26 25.17
N ASP A 66 13.20 -23.56 25.06
CA ASP A 66 11.88 -24.20 25.26
C ASP A 66 10.76 -23.67 24.34
N MET A 67 11.10 -23.06 23.21
CA MET A 67 10.17 -22.50 22.24
C MET A 67 9.30 -23.56 21.58
N LEU A 68 7.98 -23.36 21.61
CA LEU A 68 7.00 -24.24 20.96
C LEU A 68 6.87 -23.94 19.47
N HIS A 69 6.71 -24.97 18.67
CA HIS A 69 6.32 -24.88 17.27
C HIS A 69 4.80 -24.89 17.14
N VAL A 70 4.26 -23.89 16.47
CA VAL A 70 2.84 -23.73 16.22
C VAL A 70 2.49 -24.18 14.81
N LYS A 71 1.39 -24.93 14.69
CA LYS A 71 0.76 -25.29 13.42
C LYS A 71 -0.73 -24.99 13.49
N VAL A 72 -1.32 -24.58 12.38
CA VAL A 72 -2.77 -24.38 12.27
C VAL A 72 -3.33 -25.38 11.28
N LEU A 73 -4.33 -26.14 11.72
CA LEU A 73 -5.13 -26.98 10.85
C LEU A 73 -6.03 -26.07 10.00
N GLY A 74 -5.84 -26.11 8.68
CA GLY A 74 -6.68 -25.40 7.71
C GLY A 74 -7.88 -26.24 7.25
N SER A 75 -8.96 -25.58 6.88
CA SER A 75 -10.13 -26.22 6.26
C SER A 75 -9.79 -26.85 4.92
N ILE A 76 -10.33 -28.04 4.67
CA ILE A 76 -10.28 -28.69 3.34
C ILE A 76 -11.49 -28.32 2.47
N TYR A 77 -12.49 -27.63 3.02
CA TYR A 77 -13.70 -27.22 2.32
C TYR A 77 -13.76 -25.70 2.16
N ALA A 78 -14.22 -25.25 0.99
CA ALA A 78 -14.41 -23.83 0.71
C ALA A 78 -15.54 -23.20 1.53
N HIS A 79 -16.55 -23.97 1.94
CA HIS A 79 -17.65 -23.45 2.76
C HIS A 79 -18.22 -24.57 3.64
N ALA A 80 -18.12 -24.45 4.96
CA ALA A 80 -18.68 -25.44 5.87
C ALA A 80 -18.93 -24.88 7.28
N GLU A 81 -19.92 -25.45 7.98
CA GLU A 81 -20.06 -25.32 9.42
C GLU A 81 -19.33 -26.49 10.10
N ILE A 82 -18.54 -26.20 11.14
CA ILE A 82 -17.89 -27.22 11.96
C ILE A 82 -18.87 -27.67 13.06
N LYS A 83 -19.23 -28.95 13.07
CA LYS A 83 -20.13 -29.54 14.06
C LYS A 83 -19.39 -29.96 15.31
N SER A 84 -18.25 -30.62 15.14
CA SER A 84 -17.38 -31.02 16.25
C SER A 84 -15.92 -31.16 15.79
N ILE A 85 -15.00 -31.01 16.74
CA ILE A 85 -13.57 -31.34 16.57
C ILE A 85 -13.21 -32.32 17.69
N ASP A 86 -12.66 -33.47 17.33
CA ASP A 86 -12.05 -34.44 18.24
C ASP A 86 -10.52 -34.30 18.18
N THR A 87 -9.94 -33.86 19.29
CA THR A 87 -8.49 -33.66 19.48
C THR A 87 -7.85 -34.77 20.31
N SER A 88 -8.61 -35.79 20.74
CA SER A 88 -8.18 -36.77 21.74
C SER A 88 -6.98 -37.61 21.30
N ALA A 89 -6.90 -37.95 20.01
CA ALA A 89 -5.75 -38.67 19.44
C ALA A 89 -4.54 -37.75 19.24
N ALA A 90 -4.78 -36.50 18.86
CA ALA A 90 -3.74 -35.50 18.61
C ALA A 90 -3.03 -35.09 19.91
N LEU A 91 -3.76 -34.93 21.02
CA LEU A 91 -3.19 -34.64 22.35
C LEU A 91 -2.29 -35.76 22.90
N LYS A 92 -2.37 -36.98 22.36
CA LYS A 92 -1.53 -38.12 22.76
C LYS A 92 -0.22 -38.21 21.97
N VAL A 93 -0.02 -37.36 20.96
CA VAL A 93 1.24 -37.30 20.21
C VAL A 93 2.33 -36.77 21.15
N PRO A 94 3.46 -37.50 21.32
CA PRO A 94 4.57 -37.03 22.13
C PRO A 94 5.06 -35.64 21.68
N GLY A 95 5.27 -34.75 22.63
CA GLY A 95 5.69 -33.36 22.37
C GLY A 95 4.53 -32.38 22.12
N VAL A 96 3.28 -32.83 21.96
CA VAL A 96 2.14 -31.91 21.91
C VAL A 96 1.86 -31.33 23.29
N VAL A 97 1.81 -30.00 23.37
CA VAL A 97 1.60 -29.26 24.63
C VAL A 97 0.17 -28.78 24.76
N ALA A 98 -0.41 -28.26 23.68
CA ALA A 98 -1.78 -27.76 23.69
C ALA A 98 -2.41 -27.78 22.29
N ILE A 99 -3.73 -27.94 22.26
CA ILE A 99 -4.55 -27.77 21.05
C ILE A 99 -5.74 -26.87 21.41
N TYR A 100 -5.98 -25.84 20.61
CA TYR A 100 -7.07 -24.88 20.79
C TYR A 100 -8.04 -24.93 19.62
N THR A 101 -9.33 -24.88 19.94
CA THR A 101 -10.45 -24.80 19.00
C THR A 101 -11.21 -23.48 19.19
N TRP A 102 -12.25 -23.22 18.39
CA TRP A 102 -13.11 -22.04 18.58
C TRP A 102 -13.76 -21.97 19.97
N LYS A 103 -13.81 -23.08 20.73
CA LYS A 103 -14.36 -23.13 22.09
C LYS A 103 -13.39 -22.60 23.16
N ASP A 104 -12.10 -22.50 22.82
CA ASP A 104 -11.02 -22.19 23.78
C ASP A 104 -10.58 -20.71 23.71
N VAL A 105 -11.18 -19.93 22.79
CA VAL A 105 -10.72 -18.60 22.40
C VAL A 105 -11.84 -17.57 22.43
N PRO A 106 -11.53 -16.27 22.68
CA PRO A 106 -12.52 -15.22 22.55
C PRO A 106 -13.03 -15.10 21.10
N ARG A 107 -14.35 -15.06 20.93
CA ARG A 107 -14.97 -14.76 19.63
C ARG A 107 -15.14 -13.25 19.47
N VAL A 108 -14.06 -12.57 19.05
CA VAL A 108 -14.03 -11.11 18.84
C VAL A 108 -13.98 -10.81 17.33
N PRO A 109 -15.01 -10.14 16.76
CA PRO A 109 -14.97 -9.72 15.36
C PRO A 109 -13.94 -8.60 15.18
N ARG A 110 -13.12 -8.73 14.14
CA ARG A 110 -12.07 -7.77 13.77
C ARG A 110 -11.82 -7.80 12.27
N THR A 111 -11.05 -6.81 11.81
CA THR A 111 -10.31 -6.91 10.55
C THR A 111 -8.89 -7.42 10.82
N THR A 112 -8.28 -8.09 9.83
CA THR A 112 -6.84 -8.37 9.82
C THR A 112 -6.03 -7.25 9.15
N ALA A 113 -6.70 -6.35 8.43
CA ALA A 113 -6.08 -5.25 7.71
C ALA A 113 -5.40 -4.26 8.67
N GLY A 114 -4.09 -4.09 8.56
CA GLY A 114 -3.32 -3.10 9.31
C GLY A 114 -3.55 -1.67 8.78
N GLN A 115 -4.70 -1.08 9.13
CA GLN A 115 -5.09 0.28 8.75
C GLN A 115 -5.22 1.18 9.99
N GLY A 116 -5.21 2.50 9.78
CA GLY A 116 -5.46 3.49 10.84
C GLY A 116 -6.85 3.32 11.48
N PHE A 117 -6.96 3.61 12.78
CA PHE A 117 -8.22 3.58 13.51
C PHE A 117 -9.04 4.87 13.28
N PRO A 118 -10.37 4.81 13.13
CA PRO A 118 -11.16 3.59 12.91
C PRO A 118 -10.97 3.03 11.50
N GLU A 119 -10.88 1.71 11.38
CA GLU A 119 -10.56 1.03 10.13
C GLU A 119 -11.71 1.07 9.12
N PRO A 120 -11.44 1.27 7.82
CA PRO A 120 -12.47 1.19 6.79
C PRO A 120 -12.84 -0.25 6.42
N SER A 121 -12.10 -1.25 6.90
CA SER A 121 -12.38 -2.67 6.62
C SER A 121 -13.44 -3.26 7.57
N PRO A 122 -14.29 -4.19 7.10
CA PRO A 122 -15.25 -4.89 7.95
C PRO A 122 -14.59 -5.71 9.06
N TYR A 123 -15.32 -5.84 10.16
CA TYR A 123 -15.01 -6.72 11.28
C TYR A 123 -15.76 -8.04 11.07
N ASP A 124 -15.25 -8.86 10.17
CA ASP A 124 -15.85 -10.12 9.72
C ASP A 124 -14.92 -11.34 9.94
N THR A 125 -13.75 -11.11 10.55
CA THR A 125 -12.74 -12.13 10.82
C THR A 125 -12.64 -12.43 12.32
N TYR A 126 -12.33 -13.68 12.65
CA TYR A 126 -12.20 -14.20 14.01
C TYR A 126 -10.86 -14.94 14.19
N LEU A 127 -10.46 -15.23 15.44
CA LEU A 127 -9.21 -15.97 15.69
C LEU A 127 -9.37 -17.43 15.28
N LEU A 128 -10.46 -18.05 15.73
CA LEU A 128 -11.04 -19.31 15.26
C LEU A 128 -12.57 -19.11 15.29
N ASP A 129 -13.29 -19.75 14.38
CA ASP A 129 -14.75 -19.71 14.36
C ASP A 129 -15.32 -21.11 14.06
N SER A 130 -16.63 -21.26 14.28
CA SER A 130 -17.37 -22.49 13.99
C SER A 130 -17.79 -22.64 12.53
N LYS A 131 -17.46 -21.67 11.68
CA LYS A 131 -17.73 -21.65 10.24
C LYS A 131 -16.44 -21.33 9.50
N VAL A 132 -16.16 -22.10 8.45
CA VAL A 132 -15.01 -21.92 7.56
C VAL A 132 -15.48 -21.47 6.19
N ARG A 133 -14.76 -20.52 5.60
CA ARG A 133 -15.23 -19.73 4.44
C ARG A 133 -14.32 -19.84 3.21
N PHE A 134 -13.21 -20.56 3.29
CA PHE A 134 -12.38 -20.93 2.13
C PHE A 134 -11.49 -22.14 2.48
N VAL A 135 -10.89 -22.77 1.46
CA VAL A 135 -9.89 -23.83 1.66
C VAL A 135 -8.62 -23.21 2.26
N GLY A 136 -8.23 -23.63 3.46
CA GLY A 136 -7.14 -23.04 4.25
C GLY A 136 -7.59 -22.13 5.39
N ASP A 137 -8.89 -21.95 5.60
CA ASP A 137 -9.43 -21.20 6.76
C ASP A 137 -9.13 -21.90 8.09
N ARG A 138 -8.96 -21.16 9.18
CA ARG A 138 -8.42 -21.70 10.44
C ARG A 138 -9.43 -22.57 11.19
N VAL A 139 -9.05 -23.81 11.50
CA VAL A 139 -9.92 -24.79 12.20
C VAL A 139 -9.46 -25.03 13.64
N ALA A 140 -8.17 -25.28 13.85
CA ALA A 140 -7.58 -25.54 15.16
C ALA A 140 -6.11 -25.10 15.19
N ILE A 141 -5.63 -24.70 16.37
CA ILE A 141 -4.24 -24.33 16.63
C ILE A 141 -3.59 -25.45 17.43
N VAL A 142 -2.43 -25.93 17.00
CA VAL A 142 -1.59 -26.91 17.71
C VAL A 142 -0.31 -26.22 18.15
N ALA A 143 0.09 -26.43 19.40
CA ALA A 143 1.41 -26.05 19.92
C ALA A 143 2.13 -27.30 20.42
N ALA A 144 3.34 -27.53 19.91
CA ALA A 144 4.15 -28.70 20.24
C ALA A 144 5.63 -28.34 20.41
N GLU A 145 6.42 -29.25 20.95
CA GLU A 145 7.87 -29.06 21.19
C GLU A 145 8.71 -29.19 19.92
N SER A 146 8.13 -29.67 18.82
CA SER A 146 8.77 -29.76 17.50
C SER A 146 7.75 -29.54 16.38
N ALA A 147 8.25 -29.13 15.21
CA ALA A 147 7.40 -28.95 14.03
C ALA A 147 6.76 -30.27 13.58
N GLU A 148 7.51 -31.37 13.68
CA GLU A 148 7.05 -32.72 13.31
C GLU A 148 5.90 -33.19 14.21
N ALA A 149 5.98 -32.95 15.52
CA ALA A 149 4.90 -33.27 16.44
C ALA A 149 3.65 -32.41 16.19
N ALA A 150 3.83 -31.13 15.84
CA ALA A 150 2.73 -30.25 15.49
C ALA A 150 2.01 -30.73 14.21
N ASP A 151 2.76 -31.09 13.18
CA ASP A 151 2.24 -31.63 11.93
C ASP A 151 1.54 -32.99 12.15
N GLU A 152 2.14 -33.92 12.90
CA GLU A 152 1.52 -35.21 13.22
C GLU A 152 0.19 -35.03 13.97
N ALA A 153 0.15 -34.12 14.93
CA ALA A 153 -1.06 -33.81 15.68
C ALA A 153 -2.16 -33.28 14.77
N CYS A 154 -1.86 -32.36 13.84
CA CYS A 154 -2.82 -31.87 12.85
C CYS A 154 -3.45 -33.01 12.02
N HIS A 155 -2.69 -34.02 11.62
CA HIS A 155 -3.21 -35.19 10.90
C HIS A 155 -4.13 -36.08 11.75
N LYS A 156 -4.00 -36.04 13.08
CA LYS A 156 -4.80 -36.83 14.03
C LYS A 156 -6.05 -36.12 14.53
N ILE A 157 -6.21 -34.83 14.27
CA ILE A 157 -7.44 -34.09 14.59
C ILE A 157 -8.53 -34.53 13.61
N LYS A 158 -9.68 -34.94 14.15
CA LYS A 158 -10.87 -35.29 13.36
C LYS A 158 -11.88 -34.16 13.45
N VAL A 159 -12.38 -33.72 12.29
CA VAL A 159 -13.33 -32.61 12.20
C VAL A 159 -14.57 -33.08 11.47
N ASP A 160 -15.73 -32.87 12.08
CA ASP A 160 -17.03 -33.13 11.48
C ASP A 160 -17.58 -31.85 10.87
N TYR A 161 -17.82 -31.87 9.55
CA TYR A 161 -18.26 -30.73 8.77
C TYR A 161 -19.67 -30.96 8.21
N LYS A 162 -20.51 -29.93 8.31
CA LYS A 162 -21.66 -29.77 7.41
C LYS A 162 -21.21 -28.89 6.24
N VAL A 163 -20.90 -29.53 5.12
CA VAL A 163 -20.47 -28.85 3.89
C VAL A 163 -21.62 -28.01 3.33
N LEU A 164 -21.32 -26.77 2.95
CA LEU A 164 -22.25 -25.82 2.37
C LEU A 164 -21.86 -25.56 0.91
N LYS A 165 -22.82 -25.09 0.10
CA LYS A 165 -22.54 -24.69 -1.28
C LYS A 165 -21.61 -23.45 -1.27
N PRO A 166 -20.46 -23.48 -1.97
CA PRO A 166 -19.59 -22.32 -2.07
C PRO A 166 -20.04 -21.36 -3.19
N VAL A 167 -19.64 -20.09 -3.06
CA VAL A 167 -19.69 -19.07 -4.11
C VAL A 167 -18.28 -18.91 -4.66
N LEU A 168 -17.99 -19.40 -5.87
CA LEU A 168 -16.64 -19.35 -6.46
C LEU A 168 -16.53 -18.36 -7.64
N ASP A 169 -17.65 -17.76 -8.04
CA ASP A 169 -17.73 -16.82 -9.15
C ASP A 169 -18.19 -15.46 -8.62
N CYS A 170 -17.31 -14.45 -8.71
CA CYS A 170 -17.60 -13.13 -8.19
C CYS A 170 -18.77 -12.43 -8.92
N GLU A 171 -19.00 -12.73 -10.21
CA GLU A 171 -20.11 -12.11 -10.97
C GLU A 171 -21.48 -12.63 -10.53
N LYS A 172 -21.52 -13.76 -9.82
CA LYS A 172 -22.73 -14.39 -9.28
C LYS A 172 -22.88 -14.24 -7.76
N ALA A 173 -21.92 -13.57 -7.11
CA ALA A 173 -21.89 -13.51 -5.65
C ALA A 173 -23.10 -12.79 -5.04
N MET A 174 -23.66 -11.82 -5.77
CA MET A 174 -24.83 -11.03 -5.36
C MET A 174 -26.16 -11.55 -5.93
N ASP A 175 -26.15 -12.70 -6.63
CA ASP A 175 -27.39 -13.29 -7.14
C ASP A 175 -28.36 -13.60 -6.00
N LYS A 176 -29.66 -13.51 -6.26
CA LYS A 176 -30.72 -13.71 -5.25
C LYS A 176 -30.62 -15.06 -4.52
N ASP A 177 -30.15 -16.10 -5.21
CA ASP A 177 -30.03 -17.47 -4.69
C ASP A 177 -28.59 -17.83 -4.30
N ALA A 178 -27.66 -16.86 -4.28
CA ALA A 178 -26.29 -17.07 -3.84
C ALA A 178 -26.24 -17.39 -2.33
N PRO A 179 -25.52 -18.45 -1.91
CA PRO A 179 -25.28 -18.71 -0.49
C PRO A 179 -24.66 -17.51 0.23
N VAL A 180 -25.16 -17.18 1.41
CA VAL A 180 -24.63 -16.08 2.23
C VAL A 180 -23.38 -16.56 2.97
N ILE A 181 -22.25 -15.91 2.72
CA ILE A 181 -20.96 -16.28 3.34
C ILE A 181 -20.88 -15.75 4.78
N HIS A 182 -21.36 -14.52 5.00
CA HIS A 182 -21.36 -13.86 6.31
C HIS A 182 -22.78 -13.62 6.80
N ASP A 183 -23.34 -14.60 7.52
CA ASP A 183 -24.68 -14.58 8.10
C ASP A 183 -24.68 -14.30 9.62
N GLU A 184 -23.51 -13.98 10.17
CA GLU A 184 -23.30 -13.66 11.57
C GLU A 184 -23.81 -12.26 11.91
N LYS A 185 -24.42 -12.12 13.10
CA LYS A 185 -25.03 -10.86 13.54
C LYS A 185 -24.03 -9.80 13.98
N ASP A 186 -22.80 -10.22 14.30
CA ASP A 186 -21.74 -9.37 14.82
C ASP A 186 -20.77 -8.85 13.76
N CYS A 187 -20.91 -9.32 12.50
CA CYS A 187 -20.25 -8.74 11.33
C CYS A 187 -20.70 -7.28 11.13
N ARG A 188 -19.75 -6.36 11.06
CA ARG A 188 -20.02 -4.90 10.97
C ARG A 188 -18.85 -4.15 10.40
N VAL A 189 -19.06 -2.91 9.97
CA VAL A 189 -17.98 -1.95 9.69
C VAL A 189 -17.94 -0.91 10.82
N PRO A 190 -16.77 -0.49 11.33
CA PRO A 190 -16.70 0.42 12.47
C PRO A 190 -16.97 1.89 12.10
N ILE A 191 -17.06 2.21 10.81
CA ILE A 191 -17.39 3.53 10.26
C ILE A 191 -18.68 3.48 9.41
N PRO A 192 -19.42 4.59 9.25
CA PRO A 192 -20.71 4.61 8.57
C PRO A 192 -20.56 4.62 7.04
N ILE A 193 -20.07 3.51 6.46
CA ILE A 193 -19.99 3.28 5.02
C ILE A 193 -20.94 2.16 4.58
N PHE A 194 -21.12 1.99 3.28
CA PHE A 194 -21.92 0.90 2.72
C PHE A 194 -21.38 -0.47 3.16
N TYR A 195 -22.27 -1.36 3.61
CA TYR A 195 -21.97 -2.74 3.95
C TYR A 195 -23.25 -3.59 3.90
N ASP A 196 -23.29 -4.63 3.07
CA ASP A 196 -24.44 -5.53 2.93
C ASP A 196 -23.99 -7.00 2.79
N PRO A 197 -23.51 -7.61 3.89
CA PRO A 197 -23.01 -8.99 3.87
C PRO A 197 -24.10 -10.02 3.53
N LYS A 198 -25.38 -9.68 3.69
CA LYS A 198 -26.51 -10.58 3.39
C LYS A 198 -26.67 -10.88 1.90
N HIS A 199 -26.12 -10.02 1.04
CA HIS A 199 -26.06 -10.24 -0.41
C HIS A 199 -24.62 -10.43 -0.88
N ASN A 200 -23.71 -10.85 0.03
CA ASN A 200 -22.27 -10.96 -0.23
C ASN A 200 -21.63 -9.66 -0.74
N HIS A 201 -22.22 -8.49 -0.46
CA HIS A 201 -21.75 -7.20 -0.96
C HIS A 201 -20.97 -6.47 0.14
N CYS A 202 -19.64 -6.54 0.04
CA CYS A 202 -18.71 -6.08 1.06
C CYS A 202 -18.51 -4.56 1.07
N SER A 203 -18.49 -3.89 -0.08
CA SER A 203 -18.36 -2.44 -0.16
C SER A 203 -18.83 -1.91 -1.50
N HIS A 204 -19.39 -0.69 -1.52
CA HIS A 204 -19.84 0.00 -2.73
C HIS A 204 -19.28 1.43 -2.76
N VAL A 205 -18.85 1.89 -3.93
CA VAL A 205 -18.41 3.27 -4.17
C VAL A 205 -18.97 3.77 -5.49
N GLN A 206 -19.59 4.95 -5.46
CA GLN A 206 -20.10 5.58 -6.68
C GLN A 206 -19.76 7.07 -6.70
N THR A 207 -19.26 7.54 -7.83
CA THR A 207 -18.93 8.94 -8.07
C THR A 207 -19.20 9.30 -9.52
N ALA A 208 -19.76 10.48 -9.77
CA ALA A 208 -19.95 11.00 -11.11
C ALA A 208 -19.61 12.49 -11.17
N VAL A 209 -19.05 12.90 -12.31
CA VAL A 209 -18.75 14.28 -12.67
C VAL A 209 -19.26 14.51 -14.09
N GLY A 210 -20.00 15.59 -14.32
CA GLY A 210 -20.59 15.88 -15.63
C GLY A 210 -21.71 14.90 -16.01
N ASP A 211 -21.91 14.69 -17.31
CA ASP A 211 -22.93 13.81 -17.90
C ASP A 211 -22.28 12.86 -18.93
N VAL A 212 -22.01 11.63 -18.51
CA VAL A 212 -21.35 10.62 -19.36
C VAL A 212 -22.19 10.25 -20.59
N GLU A 213 -23.51 10.24 -20.48
CA GLU A 213 -24.40 9.94 -21.60
C GLU A 213 -24.38 11.04 -22.65
N ASN A 214 -24.34 12.31 -22.22
CA ASN A 214 -24.08 13.41 -23.14
C ASN A 214 -22.68 13.34 -23.75
N GLY A 215 -21.66 13.00 -22.97
CA GLY A 215 -20.30 12.78 -23.47
C GLY A 215 -20.27 11.75 -24.61
N TYR A 216 -20.90 10.58 -24.44
CA TYR A 216 -21.04 9.57 -25.49
C TYR A 216 -21.80 10.07 -26.72
N LYS A 217 -22.82 10.93 -26.54
CA LYS A 217 -23.54 11.55 -27.67
C LYS A 217 -22.67 12.53 -28.45
N THR A 218 -21.70 13.19 -27.82
CA THR A 218 -20.80 14.13 -28.50
C THR A 218 -19.53 13.50 -29.05
N ALA A 219 -19.27 12.23 -28.72
CA ALA A 219 -18.18 11.43 -29.26
C ALA A 219 -18.43 11.03 -30.72
N ASP A 220 -17.35 10.93 -31.50
CA ASP A 220 -17.38 10.35 -32.85
C ASP A 220 -17.26 8.82 -32.79
N TYR A 221 -16.54 8.31 -31.78
CA TYR A 221 -16.37 6.89 -31.51
C TYR A 221 -16.57 6.58 -30.02
N VAL A 222 -17.29 5.50 -29.72
CA VAL A 222 -17.52 5.01 -28.35
C VAL A 222 -17.19 3.52 -28.29
N LEU A 223 -16.45 3.12 -27.26
CA LEU A 223 -16.04 1.74 -27.00
C LEU A 223 -16.32 1.38 -25.54
N GLU A 224 -16.99 0.25 -25.33
CA GLU A 224 -17.11 -0.43 -24.04
C GLU A 224 -16.38 -1.77 -24.13
N ARG A 225 -15.50 -2.04 -23.16
CA ARG A 225 -14.75 -3.31 -23.06
C ARG A 225 -14.65 -3.77 -21.60
N LYS A 226 -14.64 -5.10 -21.43
CA LYS A 226 -14.48 -5.80 -20.15
C LYS A 226 -13.11 -6.49 -20.06
N TYR A 227 -12.43 -6.34 -18.93
CA TYR A 227 -11.10 -6.88 -18.62
C TYR A 227 -11.12 -7.68 -17.32
N TYR A 228 -10.28 -8.71 -17.22
CA TYR A 228 -10.27 -9.69 -16.13
C TYR A 228 -8.88 -9.84 -15.50
N PRO A 229 -8.30 -8.79 -14.89
CA PRO A 229 -7.08 -8.94 -14.11
C PRO A 229 -7.26 -9.98 -12.98
N HIS A 230 -6.28 -10.88 -12.86
CA HIS A 230 -6.39 -12.13 -12.12
C HIS A 230 -5.64 -12.12 -10.77
N TYR A 231 -5.70 -13.25 -10.07
CA TYR A 231 -5.00 -13.48 -8.81
C TYR A 231 -3.47 -13.47 -8.99
N ALA A 232 -2.77 -12.97 -7.97
CA ALA A 232 -1.33 -13.12 -7.82
C ALA A 232 -0.95 -13.12 -6.34
N GLN A 233 0.11 -13.86 -6.01
CA GLN A 233 0.74 -13.85 -4.68
C GLN A 233 1.96 -12.94 -4.69
N HIS A 234 2.17 -12.26 -3.58
CA HIS A 234 3.30 -11.35 -3.37
C HIS A 234 4.68 -12.01 -3.52
N CYS A 235 4.75 -13.31 -3.29
CA CYS A 235 5.93 -14.16 -3.25
C CYS A 235 7.09 -13.56 -2.43
N PRO A 236 6.87 -13.04 -1.19
CA PRO A 236 7.98 -12.61 -0.37
C PRO A 236 8.90 -13.79 -0.10
N ILE A 237 10.21 -13.60 -0.23
CA ILE A 237 11.18 -14.70 -0.09
C ILE A 237 11.08 -15.29 1.32
N GLU A 238 10.98 -14.44 2.34
CA GLU A 238 10.61 -14.81 3.70
C GLU A 238 9.07 -14.91 3.81
N PRO A 239 8.49 -16.10 4.06
CA PRO A 239 7.07 -16.24 4.40
C PRO A 239 6.70 -15.48 5.69
N HIS A 240 5.43 -15.43 6.05
CA HIS A 240 5.06 -14.89 7.36
C HIS A 240 5.64 -15.72 8.50
N ILE A 241 6.20 -15.02 9.49
CA ILE A 241 6.73 -15.64 10.69
C ILE A 241 6.55 -14.72 11.92
N CYS A 242 6.16 -15.32 13.04
CA CYS A 242 6.04 -14.63 14.32
C CYS A 242 6.58 -15.51 15.46
N ILE A 243 7.46 -14.92 16.28
CA ILE A 243 7.87 -15.43 17.58
C ILE A 243 7.16 -14.63 18.66
N ALA A 244 6.59 -15.29 19.66
CA ALA A 244 5.98 -14.68 20.82
C ALA A 244 6.61 -15.20 22.11
N TYR A 245 6.79 -14.33 23.12
CA TYR A 245 7.29 -14.70 24.44
C TYR A 245 6.84 -13.68 25.51
N LEU A 246 7.04 -14.00 26.79
CA LEU A 246 6.80 -13.05 27.89
C LEU A 246 8.11 -12.39 28.31
N ASP A 247 8.13 -11.07 28.44
CA ASP A 247 9.28 -10.34 29.00
C ASP A 247 9.33 -10.43 30.54
N GLU A 248 10.36 -9.82 31.13
CA GLU A 248 10.60 -9.81 32.58
C GLU A 248 9.48 -9.12 33.39
N TYR A 249 8.59 -8.39 32.72
CA TYR A 249 7.45 -7.67 33.30
C TYR A 249 6.11 -8.34 33.00
N ASP A 250 6.14 -9.60 32.54
CA ASP A 250 4.94 -10.37 32.17
C ASP A 250 4.11 -9.64 31.10
N ARG A 251 4.80 -9.10 30.09
CA ARG A 251 4.20 -8.53 28.89
C ARG A 251 4.46 -9.46 27.71
N LEU A 252 3.46 -9.59 26.85
CA LEU A 252 3.57 -10.33 25.60
C LEU A 252 4.43 -9.55 24.61
N VAL A 253 5.59 -10.10 24.27
CA VAL A 253 6.44 -9.59 23.20
C VAL A 253 6.16 -10.39 21.94
N LEU A 254 5.83 -9.68 20.86
CA LEU A 254 5.64 -10.22 19.53
C LEU A 254 6.78 -9.76 18.65
N ARG A 255 7.63 -10.68 18.22
CA ARG A 255 8.65 -10.42 17.22
C ARG A 255 8.19 -11.01 15.90
N THR A 256 7.80 -10.15 14.96
CA THR A 256 7.05 -10.56 13.76
C THR A 256 7.56 -9.87 12.50
N SER A 257 7.46 -10.58 11.37
CA SER A 257 7.73 -10.06 10.04
C SER A 257 6.54 -9.22 9.58
N THR A 258 6.39 -7.99 10.09
CA THR A 258 5.22 -7.13 9.84
C THR A 258 5.59 -5.78 9.26
N GLN A 259 4.76 -5.24 8.37
CA GLN A 259 4.86 -3.87 7.84
C GLN A 259 4.30 -2.82 8.79
N VAL A 260 3.53 -3.23 9.79
CA VAL A 260 2.61 -2.36 10.55
C VAL A 260 2.65 -2.64 12.07
N PRO A 261 3.82 -2.56 12.72
CA PRO A 261 4.01 -3.02 14.10
C PRO A 261 3.02 -2.40 15.12
N PHE A 262 2.66 -1.12 14.96
CA PHE A 262 1.69 -0.45 15.83
C PHE A 262 0.26 -0.96 15.63
N HIS A 263 -0.13 -1.27 14.39
CA HIS A 263 -1.43 -1.88 14.09
C HIS A 263 -1.46 -3.34 14.55
N SER A 264 -0.38 -4.11 14.36
CA SER A 264 -0.25 -5.46 14.92
C SER A 264 -0.44 -5.48 16.43
N ARG A 265 0.13 -4.52 17.17
CA ARG A 265 -0.08 -4.38 18.62
C ARG A 265 -1.54 -4.14 18.96
N ARG A 266 -2.18 -3.20 18.27
CA ARG A 266 -3.57 -2.78 18.52
C ARG A 266 -4.58 -3.88 18.20
N ILE A 267 -4.46 -4.48 17.01
CA ILE A 267 -5.36 -5.53 16.52
C ILE A 267 -5.18 -6.81 17.36
N THR A 268 -3.95 -7.18 17.72
CA THR A 268 -3.71 -8.33 18.60
C THR A 268 -4.25 -8.10 20.01
N ALA A 269 -4.09 -6.89 20.56
CA ALA A 269 -4.68 -6.51 21.85
C ALA A 269 -6.21 -6.67 21.85
N GLN A 270 -6.88 -6.15 20.81
CA GLN A 270 -8.33 -6.31 20.62
C GLN A 270 -8.73 -7.78 20.51
N THR A 271 -8.00 -8.56 19.71
CA THR A 271 -8.29 -9.98 19.46
C THR A 271 -8.24 -10.82 20.73
N LEU A 272 -7.19 -10.61 21.53
CA LEU A 272 -6.92 -11.41 22.73
C LEU A 272 -7.60 -10.84 23.98
N GLY A 273 -8.23 -9.67 23.89
CA GLY A 273 -8.85 -8.99 25.03
C GLY A 273 -7.85 -8.54 26.09
N VAL A 274 -6.60 -8.26 25.69
CA VAL A 274 -5.53 -7.81 26.61
C VAL A 274 -5.25 -6.31 26.42
N PRO A 275 -4.91 -5.57 27.49
CA PRO A 275 -4.57 -4.15 27.37
C PRO A 275 -3.35 -3.92 26.47
N VAL A 276 -3.37 -2.88 25.63
CA VAL A 276 -2.26 -2.52 24.72
C VAL A 276 -0.91 -2.41 25.47
N LYS A 277 -0.91 -1.87 26.71
CA LYS A 277 0.30 -1.77 27.55
C LYS A 277 0.96 -3.11 27.89
N LYS A 278 0.23 -4.22 27.78
CA LYS A 278 0.72 -5.58 28.02
C LYS A 278 1.29 -6.23 26.76
N ILE A 279 1.33 -5.53 25.63
CA ILE A 279 1.93 -6.01 24.39
C ILE A 279 3.06 -5.08 23.94
N ARG A 280 4.17 -5.66 23.47
CA ARG A 280 5.22 -4.98 22.73
C ARG A 280 5.41 -5.69 21.39
N VAL A 281 5.51 -4.95 20.30
CA VAL A 281 5.83 -5.52 18.98
C VAL A 281 7.21 -5.03 18.55
N ILE A 282 8.03 -5.97 18.09
CA ILE A 282 9.39 -5.73 17.60
C ILE A 282 9.45 -6.23 16.15
N LYS A 283 9.86 -5.36 15.23
CA LYS A 283 10.10 -5.71 13.82
C LYS A 283 11.60 -5.86 13.57
N PRO A 284 12.12 -7.08 13.35
CA PRO A 284 13.45 -7.32 12.76
C PRO A 284 13.47 -6.98 11.27
N ARG A 285 14.59 -7.17 10.57
CA ARG A 285 14.58 -7.09 9.09
C ARG A 285 13.58 -8.10 8.52
N ILE A 286 13.02 -7.76 7.36
CA ILE A 286 11.95 -8.52 6.71
C ILE A 286 12.44 -8.93 5.32
N GLY A 287 12.26 -10.18 4.94
CA GLY A 287 12.62 -10.72 3.62
C GLY A 287 11.58 -10.41 2.54
N GLY A 288 11.17 -9.15 2.45
CA GLY A 288 10.10 -8.67 1.57
C GLY A 288 8.71 -8.74 2.20
N GLY A 289 7.84 -7.80 1.83
CA GLY A 289 6.45 -7.73 2.29
C GLY A 289 5.47 -7.42 1.17
N PHE A 290 5.77 -6.42 0.34
CA PHE A 290 5.04 -6.11 -0.90
C PHE A 290 3.54 -5.79 -0.72
N GLY A 291 3.05 -5.64 0.52
CA GLY A 291 1.64 -5.46 0.86
C GLY A 291 1.14 -6.58 1.78
N THR A 292 1.52 -7.84 1.57
CA THR A 292 0.94 -8.96 2.34
C THR A 292 1.22 -8.89 3.83
N LYS A 293 2.37 -8.34 4.24
CA LYS A 293 2.75 -8.21 5.66
C LYS A 293 2.14 -6.96 6.33
N GLN A 294 1.26 -6.25 5.64
CA GLN A 294 0.34 -5.27 6.25
C GLN A 294 -0.76 -5.98 7.07
N GLU A 295 -0.97 -7.27 6.83
CA GLU A 295 -2.02 -8.05 7.48
C GLU A 295 -1.53 -8.65 8.79
N VAL A 296 -2.38 -8.59 9.81
CA VAL A 296 -2.13 -9.16 11.14
C VAL A 296 -2.68 -10.58 11.15
N LEU A 297 -1.82 -11.55 10.85
CA LEU A 297 -2.21 -12.94 10.60
C LEU A 297 -1.71 -13.90 11.67
N LEU A 298 -0.45 -13.80 12.11
CA LEU A 298 0.17 -14.81 12.97
C LEU A 298 0.20 -14.37 14.44
N GLU A 299 0.19 -13.06 14.65
CA GLU A 299 0.44 -12.40 15.93
C GLU A 299 -0.58 -12.79 17.00
N ASP A 300 -1.83 -12.98 16.60
CA ASP A 300 -2.93 -13.35 17.48
C ASP A 300 -2.84 -14.82 17.93
N VAL A 301 -2.48 -15.72 17.02
CA VAL A 301 -2.25 -17.15 17.29
C VAL A 301 -1.04 -17.32 18.21
N CYS A 302 0.12 -16.74 17.85
CA CYS A 302 1.32 -16.83 18.69
C CYS A 302 1.08 -16.17 20.06
N GLY A 303 0.42 -15.02 20.09
CA GLY A 303 0.05 -14.34 21.32
C GLY A 303 -0.83 -15.18 22.24
N LEU A 304 -1.86 -15.85 21.69
CA LEU A 304 -2.71 -16.78 22.44
C LEU A 304 -1.89 -17.94 23.02
N VAL A 305 -1.08 -18.61 22.20
CA VAL A 305 -0.28 -19.77 22.61
C VAL A 305 0.67 -19.40 23.75
N THR A 306 1.41 -18.30 23.62
CA THR A 306 2.31 -17.81 24.67
C THR A 306 1.56 -17.44 25.94
N LEU A 307 0.41 -16.76 25.87
CA LEU A 307 -0.36 -16.39 27.07
C LEU A 307 -0.93 -17.60 27.80
N ARG A 308 -1.31 -18.66 27.07
CA ARG A 308 -1.90 -19.87 27.65
C ARG A 308 -0.85 -20.84 28.20
N THR A 309 0.26 -21.01 27.49
CA THR A 309 1.32 -21.97 27.87
C THR A 309 2.40 -21.33 28.74
N ARG A 310 2.52 -19.99 28.70
CA ARG A 310 3.61 -19.21 29.30
C ARG A 310 5.01 -19.57 28.77
N ARG A 311 5.08 -20.28 27.63
CA ARG A 311 6.31 -20.62 26.91
C ARG A 311 6.46 -19.72 25.68
N PRO A 312 7.69 -19.44 25.23
CA PRO A 312 7.90 -18.87 23.91
C PRO A 312 7.29 -19.78 22.83
N CYS A 313 6.87 -19.22 21.71
CA CYS A 313 6.45 -20.01 20.56
C CYS A 313 6.83 -19.33 19.24
N VAL A 314 6.95 -20.14 18.19
CA VAL A 314 7.16 -19.71 16.81
C VAL A 314 6.09 -20.30 15.91
N TRP A 315 5.55 -19.47 15.01
CA TRP A 315 4.81 -19.94 13.85
C TRP A 315 5.46 -19.36 12.60
N ALA A 316 5.90 -20.21 11.69
CA ALA A 316 6.38 -19.84 10.37
C ALA A 316 5.52 -20.54 9.33
N LEU A 317 4.97 -19.79 8.38
CA LEU A 317 4.22 -20.40 7.28
C LEU A 317 5.18 -21.11 6.32
N THR A 318 4.80 -22.29 5.88
CA THR A 318 5.39 -22.91 4.69
C THR A 318 4.99 -22.10 3.44
N ARG A 319 5.71 -22.29 2.33
CA ARG A 319 5.34 -21.65 1.05
C ARG A 319 3.91 -22.01 0.62
N ALA A 320 3.48 -23.25 0.83
CA ALA A 320 2.13 -23.67 0.47
C ALA A 320 1.06 -22.95 1.31
N GLU A 321 1.28 -22.83 2.62
CA GLU A 321 0.38 -22.09 3.51
C GLU A 321 0.35 -20.60 3.17
N GLU A 322 1.49 -20.01 2.77
CA GLU A 322 1.56 -18.63 2.28
C GLU A 322 0.67 -18.42 1.05
N PHE A 323 0.66 -19.35 0.09
CA PHE A 323 -0.21 -19.27 -1.10
C PHE A 323 -1.70 -19.40 -0.77
N MET A 324 -2.05 -20.25 0.18
CA MET A 324 -3.45 -20.58 0.51
C MET A 324 -4.07 -19.59 1.49
N SER A 325 -3.36 -19.21 2.55
CA SER A 325 -3.93 -18.56 3.73
C SER A 325 -3.43 -17.13 3.98
N ALA A 326 -2.35 -16.69 3.32
CA ALA A 326 -1.97 -15.27 3.32
C ALA A 326 -2.83 -14.47 2.33
N ARG A 327 -2.49 -13.21 2.06
CA ARG A 327 -3.27 -12.36 1.14
C ARG A 327 -2.75 -12.38 -0.28
N THR A 328 -3.69 -12.24 -1.21
CA THR A 328 -3.44 -12.13 -2.65
C THR A 328 -3.77 -10.74 -3.16
N ARG A 329 -3.38 -10.47 -4.41
CA ARG A 329 -4.04 -9.44 -5.21
C ARG A 329 -5.53 -9.78 -5.34
N HIS A 330 -6.40 -8.78 -5.27
CA HIS A 330 -7.80 -8.92 -5.64
C HIS A 330 -7.89 -9.14 -7.16
N PRO A 331 -8.44 -10.27 -7.65
CA PRO A 331 -8.86 -10.33 -9.04
C PRO A 331 -10.09 -9.45 -9.22
N MET A 332 -10.24 -8.86 -10.39
CA MET A 332 -11.32 -7.93 -10.66
C MET A 332 -11.90 -8.16 -12.05
N VAL A 333 -13.13 -7.71 -12.21
CA VAL A 333 -13.74 -7.43 -13.50
C VAL A 333 -13.77 -5.93 -13.66
N VAL A 334 -13.10 -5.40 -14.68
CA VAL A 334 -13.04 -3.96 -14.96
C VAL A 334 -13.69 -3.69 -16.31
N ILE A 335 -14.75 -2.88 -16.32
CA ILE A 335 -15.46 -2.46 -17.52
C ILE A 335 -15.15 -0.98 -17.74
N ILE A 336 -14.56 -0.65 -18.89
CA ILE A 336 -14.31 0.74 -19.28
C ILE A 336 -15.16 1.06 -20.49
N LYS A 337 -15.93 2.16 -20.39
CA LYS A 337 -16.64 2.75 -21.52
C LYS A 337 -16.18 4.19 -21.73
N SER A 338 -15.57 4.46 -22.87
CA SER A 338 -15.03 5.78 -23.18
C SER A 338 -15.57 6.31 -24.51
N GLY A 339 -15.62 7.64 -24.64
CA GLY A 339 -15.97 8.32 -25.89
C GLY A 339 -14.85 9.24 -26.34
N VAL A 340 -14.56 9.27 -27.64
CA VAL A 340 -13.48 10.07 -28.23
C VAL A 340 -13.96 10.79 -29.49
N LYS A 341 -13.45 11.98 -29.75
CA LYS A 341 -13.64 12.70 -31.02
C LYS A 341 -12.51 12.39 -32.00
N ASN A 342 -12.74 12.63 -33.29
CA ASN A 342 -11.73 12.46 -34.34
C ASN A 342 -10.48 13.34 -34.11
N ASP A 343 -10.61 14.44 -33.37
CA ASP A 343 -9.45 15.28 -33.01
C ASP A 343 -8.61 14.66 -31.87
N GLY A 344 -9.05 13.56 -31.26
CA GLY A 344 -8.40 12.87 -30.16
C GLY A 344 -8.80 13.34 -28.76
N SER A 345 -9.75 14.27 -28.60
CA SER A 345 -10.25 14.66 -27.27
C SER A 345 -11.15 13.58 -26.67
N ILE A 346 -10.92 13.25 -25.40
CA ILE A 346 -11.77 12.33 -24.63
C ILE A 346 -12.99 13.11 -24.14
N THR A 347 -14.19 12.59 -24.42
CA THR A 347 -15.47 13.23 -24.08
C THR A 347 -16.11 12.63 -22.84
N ALA A 348 -15.92 11.33 -22.61
CA ALA A 348 -16.44 10.64 -21.43
C ALA A 348 -15.59 9.42 -21.07
N ILE A 349 -15.53 9.11 -19.78
CA ILE A 349 -14.95 7.87 -19.22
C ILE A 349 -15.90 7.34 -18.14
N SER A 350 -16.41 6.13 -18.31
CA SER A 350 -17.06 5.36 -17.23
C SER A 350 -16.18 4.15 -16.91
N MET A 351 -15.84 3.98 -15.63
CA MET A 351 -15.13 2.84 -15.11
C MET A 351 -16.01 2.12 -14.10
N ARG A 352 -16.34 0.86 -14.39
CA ARG A 352 -17.06 -0.02 -13.46
C ARG A 352 -16.15 -1.16 -13.02
N VAL A 353 -16.07 -1.39 -11.71
CA VAL A 353 -15.19 -2.39 -11.13
C VAL A 353 -15.99 -3.32 -10.23
N LEU A 354 -15.93 -4.62 -10.50
CA LEU A 354 -16.35 -5.65 -9.57
C LEU A 354 -15.10 -6.33 -9.03
N SER A 355 -14.80 -6.11 -7.74
CA SER A 355 -13.64 -6.66 -7.05
C SER A 355 -14.02 -7.88 -6.24
N ASN A 356 -13.23 -8.95 -6.34
CA ASN A 356 -13.40 -10.12 -5.48
C ASN A 356 -12.46 -10.01 -4.27
N THR A 357 -13.01 -9.95 -3.05
CA THR A 357 -12.22 -9.92 -1.81
C THR A 357 -11.92 -11.31 -1.25
N GLY A 358 -12.44 -12.38 -1.87
CA GLY A 358 -12.41 -13.71 -1.30
C GLY A 358 -13.31 -13.79 -0.06
N ALA A 359 -12.92 -14.64 0.88
CA ALA A 359 -13.78 -15.01 2.00
C ALA A 359 -13.97 -13.93 3.08
N TYR A 360 -13.10 -12.93 3.15
CA TYR A 360 -13.11 -11.89 4.18
C TYR A 360 -12.82 -10.50 3.57
N GLY A 361 -13.28 -9.44 4.23
CA GLY A 361 -13.41 -8.11 3.68
C GLY A 361 -12.19 -7.21 3.90
N SER A 362 -11.04 -7.77 4.27
CA SER A 362 -9.82 -7.01 4.48
C SER A 362 -9.49 -6.17 3.24
N HIS A 363 -9.32 -4.86 3.43
CA HIS A 363 -9.02 -3.90 2.35
C HIS A 363 -10.08 -3.76 1.23
N ALA A 364 -11.28 -4.33 1.41
CA ALA A 364 -12.32 -4.37 0.37
C ALA A 364 -12.69 -3.00 -0.21
N LEU A 365 -12.94 -2.00 0.65
CA LEU A 365 -13.28 -0.64 0.23
C LEU A 365 -12.06 0.06 -0.39
N THR A 366 -10.92 0.02 0.27
CA THR A 366 -9.79 0.90 -0.06
C THR A 366 -9.08 0.47 -1.34
N VAL A 367 -8.96 -0.84 -1.61
CA VAL A 367 -8.45 -1.36 -2.90
C VAL A 367 -9.38 -0.95 -4.05
N LEU A 368 -10.69 -1.02 -3.83
CA LEU A 368 -11.69 -0.62 -4.81
C LEU A 368 -11.63 0.88 -5.09
N SER A 369 -11.60 1.74 -4.07
CA SER A 369 -11.49 3.19 -4.22
C SER A 369 -10.25 3.61 -5.03
N ASN A 370 -9.12 2.94 -4.84
CA ASN A 370 -7.87 3.26 -5.54
C ASN A 370 -7.85 2.83 -7.01
N CYS A 371 -8.80 2.01 -7.46
CA CYS A 371 -9.02 1.79 -8.89
C CYS A 371 -9.41 3.10 -9.58
N GLY A 372 -10.37 3.84 -9.03
CA GLY A 372 -10.81 5.12 -9.57
C GLY A 372 -9.84 6.26 -9.24
N SER A 373 -9.42 6.38 -7.97
CA SER A 373 -8.74 7.59 -7.47
C SER A 373 -7.33 7.77 -8.04
N LYS A 374 -6.70 6.69 -8.51
CA LYS A 374 -5.33 6.71 -9.04
C LYS A 374 -5.26 6.64 -10.56
N VAL A 375 -6.32 6.17 -11.22
CA VAL A 375 -6.31 5.92 -12.67
C VAL A 375 -7.13 6.95 -13.44
N LEU A 376 -8.33 7.31 -12.96
CA LEU A 376 -9.20 8.27 -13.66
C LEU A 376 -8.59 9.67 -13.77
N PRO A 377 -7.92 10.24 -12.75
CA PRO A 377 -7.38 11.59 -12.86
C PRO A 377 -6.25 11.76 -13.88
N LEU A 378 -5.65 10.66 -14.35
CA LEU A 378 -4.55 10.72 -15.31
C LEU A 378 -4.99 11.31 -16.66
N TYR A 379 -6.25 11.10 -17.07
CA TYR A 379 -6.76 11.56 -18.37
C TYR A 379 -7.86 12.60 -18.21
N ARG A 380 -7.73 13.68 -18.99
CA ARG A 380 -8.67 14.80 -18.98
C ARG A 380 -9.97 14.39 -19.69
N ALA A 381 -11.08 14.48 -18.97
CA ALA A 381 -12.43 14.32 -19.50
C ALA A 381 -13.41 15.12 -18.64
N ASP A 382 -14.38 15.78 -19.29
CA ASP A 382 -15.40 16.58 -18.59
C ASP A 382 -16.48 15.72 -17.94
N ASN A 383 -16.66 14.48 -18.44
CA ASN A 383 -17.71 13.57 -18.03
C ASN A 383 -17.10 12.26 -17.54
N ILE A 384 -17.12 12.02 -16.23
CA ILE A 384 -16.49 10.85 -15.61
C ILE A 384 -17.48 10.15 -14.69
N GLU A 385 -17.55 8.82 -14.77
CA GLU A 385 -18.30 7.98 -13.85
C GLU A 385 -17.37 6.89 -13.28
N PHE A 386 -17.46 6.66 -11.98
CA PHE A 386 -16.87 5.52 -11.29
C PHE A 386 -17.96 4.79 -10.51
N ILE A 387 -18.06 3.48 -10.73
CA ILE A 387 -18.92 2.58 -9.95
C ILE A 387 -18.07 1.38 -9.55
N GLY A 388 -18.00 1.11 -8.25
CA GLY A 388 -17.24 0.02 -7.70
C GLY A 388 -18.08 -0.81 -6.75
N ASP A 389 -18.02 -2.13 -6.89
CA ASP A 389 -18.59 -3.10 -5.96
C ASP A 389 -17.49 -4.10 -5.57
N THR A 390 -17.37 -4.41 -4.28
CA THR A 390 -16.52 -5.51 -3.79
C THR A 390 -17.40 -6.60 -3.21
N VAL A 391 -17.19 -7.84 -3.63
CA VAL A 391 -18.01 -9.00 -3.25
C VAL A 391 -17.22 -10.09 -2.56
N TYR A 392 -17.89 -10.81 -1.65
CA TYR A 392 -17.34 -12.00 -1.01
C TYR A 392 -17.47 -13.23 -1.91
N THR A 393 -16.45 -14.09 -1.89
CA THR A 393 -16.47 -15.43 -2.50
C THR A 393 -15.76 -16.42 -1.58
N ASN A 394 -15.97 -17.73 -1.75
CA ASN A 394 -15.29 -18.77 -0.99
C ASN A 394 -13.91 -19.13 -1.58
N LEU A 395 -13.15 -18.11 -1.97
CA LEU A 395 -11.80 -18.20 -2.54
C LEU A 395 -10.78 -17.46 -1.64
N PRO A 396 -9.46 -17.62 -1.88
CA PRO A 396 -8.44 -16.92 -1.10
C PRO A 396 -8.67 -15.42 -0.97
N VAL A 397 -8.31 -14.90 0.19
CA VAL A 397 -8.64 -13.54 0.62
C VAL A 397 -7.73 -12.53 -0.06
N GLY A 398 -8.34 -11.52 -0.67
CA GLY A 398 -7.64 -10.35 -1.20
C GLY A 398 -7.15 -9.44 -0.09
N GLY A 399 -6.02 -8.78 -0.31
CA GLY A 399 -5.53 -7.75 0.59
C GLY A 399 -4.65 -6.72 -0.12
N ALA A 400 -3.87 -5.99 0.67
CA ALA A 400 -2.91 -5.03 0.15
C ALA A 400 -1.85 -5.72 -0.71
N TYR A 401 -1.65 -5.24 -1.95
CA TYR A 401 -0.52 -5.57 -2.82
C TYR A 401 -0.13 -4.30 -3.59
N ARG A 402 1.17 -4.02 -3.71
CA ARG A 402 1.80 -3.01 -4.59
C ARG A 402 0.89 -2.53 -5.72
N GLY A 403 0.67 -1.22 -5.77
CA GLY A 403 -0.19 -0.58 -6.76
C GLY A 403 -1.65 -0.47 -6.30
N TYR A 404 -2.08 -1.34 -5.38
CA TYR A 404 -3.27 -1.22 -4.54
C TYR A 404 -4.55 -0.86 -5.33
N GLY A 405 -5.00 -1.78 -6.20
CA GLY A 405 -6.14 -1.59 -7.10
C GLY A 405 -5.79 -0.86 -8.41
N ALA A 406 -4.84 0.08 -8.38
CA ALA A 406 -4.44 0.82 -9.57
C ALA A 406 -3.84 -0.08 -10.67
N THR A 407 -3.18 -1.19 -10.32
CA THR A 407 -2.63 -2.15 -11.30
C THR A 407 -3.74 -2.73 -12.19
N GLN A 408 -4.84 -3.17 -11.57
CA GLN A 408 -5.98 -3.77 -12.24
C GLN A 408 -6.72 -2.74 -13.12
N ALA A 409 -6.97 -1.55 -12.58
CA ALA A 409 -7.66 -0.49 -13.31
C ALA A 409 -6.81 0.15 -14.42
N ALA A 410 -5.49 0.36 -14.18
CA ALA A 410 -4.58 0.89 -15.18
C ALA A 410 -4.43 -0.06 -16.37
N TYR A 411 -4.44 -1.38 -16.15
CA TYR A 411 -4.46 -2.35 -17.24
C TYR A 411 -5.63 -2.09 -18.21
N ALA A 412 -6.85 -2.02 -17.69
CA ALA A 412 -8.04 -1.79 -18.50
C ALA A 412 -8.02 -0.41 -19.18
N MET A 413 -7.67 0.64 -18.42
CA MET A 413 -7.62 2.02 -18.93
C MET A 413 -6.58 2.18 -20.04
N GLU A 414 -5.36 1.67 -19.84
CA GLU A 414 -4.26 1.85 -20.79
C GLU A 414 -4.41 1.00 -22.05
N CYS A 415 -5.08 -0.16 -21.97
CA CYS A 415 -5.49 -0.88 -23.16
C CYS A 415 -6.61 -0.12 -23.91
N GLN A 416 -7.59 0.43 -23.18
CA GLN A 416 -8.67 1.24 -23.75
C GLN A 416 -8.12 2.47 -24.49
N MET A 417 -7.14 3.19 -23.93
CA MET A 417 -6.56 4.37 -24.58
C MET A 417 -5.85 4.02 -25.90
N ASP A 418 -5.24 2.83 -25.98
CA ASP A 418 -4.60 2.35 -27.20
C ASP A 418 -5.64 2.07 -28.31
N GLU A 419 -6.74 1.39 -27.95
CA GLU A 419 -7.84 1.11 -28.89
C GLU A 419 -8.60 2.36 -29.32
N MET A 420 -8.73 3.36 -28.43
CA MET A 420 -9.32 4.65 -28.78
C MET A 420 -8.47 5.42 -29.79
N ALA A 421 -7.15 5.41 -29.61
CA ALA A 421 -6.23 6.03 -30.55
C ALA A 421 -6.28 5.32 -31.92
N GLU A 422 -6.27 3.97 -31.92
CA GLU A 422 -6.39 3.15 -33.13
C GLU A 422 -7.70 3.45 -33.90
N ALA A 423 -8.83 3.54 -33.19
CA ALA A 423 -10.15 3.76 -33.79
C ALA A 423 -10.27 5.08 -34.59
N ILE A 424 -9.50 6.10 -34.22
CA ILE A 424 -9.45 7.39 -34.93
C ILE A 424 -8.20 7.57 -35.79
N GLY A 425 -7.35 6.54 -35.91
CA GLY A 425 -6.10 6.59 -36.67
C GLY A 425 -5.03 7.52 -36.06
N MET A 426 -5.04 7.74 -34.75
CA MET A 426 -4.06 8.55 -34.04
C MET A 426 -2.97 7.67 -33.43
N ASP A 427 -1.71 8.11 -33.49
CA ASP A 427 -0.63 7.45 -32.77
C ASP A 427 -0.89 7.47 -31.24
N PRO A 428 -0.74 6.33 -30.54
CA PRO A 428 -1.15 6.22 -29.15
C PRO A 428 -0.27 7.01 -28.17
N ILE A 429 0.96 7.37 -28.55
CA ILE A 429 1.80 8.32 -27.78
C ILE A 429 1.19 9.71 -27.90
N LYS A 430 0.91 10.17 -29.13
CA LYS A 430 0.29 11.49 -29.35
C LYS A 430 -1.06 11.62 -28.66
N PHE A 431 -1.86 10.55 -28.68
CA PHE A 431 -3.13 10.49 -27.98
C PHE A 431 -2.98 10.73 -26.47
N ARG A 432 -2.00 10.09 -25.83
CA ARG A 432 -1.71 10.28 -24.41
C ARG A 432 -1.13 11.66 -24.10
N GLN A 433 -0.16 12.14 -24.88
CA GLN A 433 0.39 13.51 -24.74
C GLN A 433 -0.69 14.61 -24.85
N LYS A 434 -1.70 14.38 -25.70
CA LYS A 434 -2.85 15.26 -25.81
C LYS A 434 -3.72 15.22 -24.55
N ASN A 435 -3.97 14.05 -23.97
CA ASN A 435 -5.04 13.88 -22.98
C ASN A 435 -4.57 13.77 -21.53
N HIS A 436 -3.30 13.48 -21.24
CA HIS A 436 -2.86 13.30 -19.86
C HIS A 436 -2.87 14.61 -19.06
N ILE A 437 -3.04 14.51 -17.74
CA ILE A 437 -2.99 15.63 -16.80
C ILE A 437 -1.59 16.26 -16.73
N LYS A 438 -1.54 17.58 -16.57
CA LYS A 438 -0.32 18.39 -16.59
C LYS A 438 -0.10 19.14 -15.28
N GLU A 439 1.12 19.63 -15.10
CA GLU A 439 1.46 20.53 -14.00
C GLU A 439 0.55 21.78 -14.01
N GLY A 440 0.06 22.17 -12.83
CA GLY A 440 -0.90 23.25 -12.64
C GLY A 440 -2.37 22.87 -12.85
N GLU A 441 -2.67 21.69 -13.41
CA GLU A 441 -4.05 21.19 -13.57
C GLU A 441 -4.52 20.45 -12.30
N SER A 442 -5.83 20.21 -12.18
CA SER A 442 -6.47 19.41 -11.12
C SER A 442 -7.48 18.45 -11.77
N SER A 443 -7.97 17.48 -11.01
CA SER A 443 -9.06 16.60 -11.38
C SER A 443 -10.16 16.64 -10.32
N PRO A 444 -11.45 16.74 -10.72
CA PRO A 444 -12.56 16.68 -9.79
C PRO A 444 -12.63 15.34 -9.03
N ILE A 445 -12.01 14.28 -9.55
CA ILE A 445 -11.92 12.97 -8.90
C ILE A 445 -11.09 13.02 -7.61
N PHE A 446 -10.08 13.89 -7.51
CA PHE A 446 -9.23 13.98 -6.32
C PHE A 446 -10.01 14.28 -5.04
N LYS A 447 -10.98 15.21 -5.14
CA LYS A 447 -11.88 15.52 -4.04
C LYS A 447 -12.99 14.49 -3.88
N ALA A 448 -13.52 13.99 -5.00
CA ALA A 448 -14.72 13.17 -4.99
C ALA A 448 -14.50 11.72 -4.52
N LEU A 449 -13.26 11.21 -4.55
CA LEU A 449 -12.97 9.80 -4.26
C LEU A 449 -11.78 9.66 -3.30
N GLY A 450 -12.06 9.24 -2.06
CA GLY A 450 -11.06 8.99 -1.00
C GLY A 450 -11.11 7.57 -0.42
N GLU A 451 -10.27 7.32 0.59
CA GLU A 451 -10.11 6.01 1.25
C GLU A 451 -10.88 5.95 2.59
N GLY A 452 -12.20 5.73 2.53
CA GLY A 452 -13.06 5.69 3.73
C GLY A 452 -13.48 7.07 4.26
N ARG A 453 -13.04 8.14 3.60
CA ARG A 453 -13.45 9.55 3.81
C ARG A 453 -13.50 10.26 2.45
N GLU A 454 -14.02 11.49 2.41
CA GLU A 454 -13.89 12.35 1.23
C GLU A 454 -12.41 12.55 0.87
N GLY A 455 -12.11 12.67 -0.42
CA GLY A 455 -10.77 12.97 -0.91
C GLY A 455 -10.41 14.44 -0.70
N VAL A 456 -9.18 14.81 -1.06
CA VAL A 456 -8.67 16.17 -0.91
C VAL A 456 -8.52 16.81 -2.28
N ASP A 457 -8.99 18.05 -2.41
CA ASP A 457 -8.75 18.83 -3.62
C ASP A 457 -7.27 19.18 -3.74
N MET A 458 -6.67 18.92 -4.89
CA MET A 458 -5.26 19.15 -5.13
C MET A 458 -4.98 19.44 -6.59
N SER A 459 -4.03 20.35 -6.83
CA SER A 459 -3.43 20.55 -8.14
C SER A 459 -2.11 19.78 -8.27
N ILE A 460 -1.73 19.46 -9.50
CA ILE A 460 -0.46 18.81 -9.81
C ILE A 460 0.66 19.84 -9.66
N GLY A 461 1.43 19.73 -8.58
CA GLY A 461 2.55 20.63 -8.29
C GLY A 461 3.80 20.39 -9.13
N SER A 462 3.97 19.17 -9.66
CA SER A 462 5.08 18.78 -10.53
C SER A 462 4.73 17.55 -11.37
N CYS A 463 5.10 17.52 -12.66
CA CYS A 463 4.80 16.38 -13.55
C CYS A 463 5.91 16.13 -14.59
N GLY A 464 6.64 15.02 -14.44
CA GLY A 464 7.70 14.58 -15.34
C GLY A 464 7.26 13.61 -16.43
N LEU A 465 5.96 13.38 -16.61
CA LEU A 465 5.43 12.35 -17.51
C LEU A 465 5.83 12.56 -18.97
N GLU A 466 5.80 13.80 -19.46
CA GLU A 466 6.23 14.13 -20.84
C GLU A 466 7.69 13.73 -21.10
N LYS A 467 8.56 13.92 -20.10
CA LYS A 467 9.95 13.48 -20.18
C LYS A 467 10.05 11.96 -20.13
N CYS A 468 9.26 11.29 -19.29
CA CYS A 468 9.19 9.82 -19.27
C CYS A 468 8.78 9.26 -20.65
N ILE A 469 7.76 9.84 -21.28
CA ILE A 469 7.28 9.45 -22.61
C ILE A 469 8.37 9.65 -23.67
N SER A 470 8.88 10.88 -23.78
CA SER A 470 9.85 11.23 -24.83
C SER A 470 11.15 10.45 -24.74
N GLU A 471 11.66 10.22 -23.52
CA GLU A 471 12.89 9.47 -23.28
C GLU A 471 12.70 7.95 -23.43
N GLY A 472 11.55 7.41 -23.03
CA GLY A 472 11.23 5.99 -23.23
C GLY A 472 10.97 5.66 -24.71
N MET A 473 10.29 6.56 -25.44
CA MET A 473 10.07 6.46 -26.88
C MET A 473 11.38 6.33 -27.67
N LYS A 474 12.41 7.10 -27.28
CA LYS A 474 13.76 7.02 -27.88
C LYS A 474 14.42 5.68 -27.58
N ARG A 475 14.42 5.25 -26.31
CA ARG A 475 15.09 4.02 -25.83
C ARG A 475 14.51 2.73 -26.40
N ILE A 476 13.23 2.73 -26.73
CA ILE A 476 12.56 1.58 -27.38
C ILE A 476 12.61 1.63 -28.92
N ASP A 477 13.14 2.71 -29.51
CA ASP A 477 13.10 2.97 -30.96
C ASP A 477 11.67 2.99 -31.55
N TRP A 478 10.70 3.60 -30.83
CA TRP A 478 9.28 3.56 -31.17
C TRP A 478 8.98 3.90 -32.64
N ALA A 479 9.50 5.03 -33.14
CA ALA A 479 9.23 5.50 -34.51
C ALA A 479 9.69 4.51 -35.60
N LYS A 480 10.70 3.70 -35.31
CA LYS A 480 11.20 2.69 -36.24
C LYS A 480 10.38 1.40 -36.18
N LYS A 481 9.77 1.07 -35.03
CA LYS A 481 9.17 -0.25 -34.75
C LYS A 481 7.63 -0.25 -34.73
N TYR A 482 6.97 0.82 -34.28
CA TYR A 482 5.53 0.83 -34.11
C TYR A 482 4.79 0.63 -35.44
N GLY A 483 3.81 -0.28 -35.44
CA GLY A 483 3.00 -0.59 -36.61
C GLY A 483 3.74 -1.35 -37.71
N LYS A 484 4.95 -1.85 -37.43
CA LYS A 484 5.80 -2.58 -38.38
C LYS A 484 6.12 -3.98 -37.86
N PRO A 485 5.13 -4.88 -37.79
CA PRO A 485 5.28 -6.17 -37.12
C PRO A 485 6.14 -7.21 -37.85
N GLY A 486 6.70 -6.87 -39.01
CA GLY A 486 7.47 -7.79 -39.85
C GLY A 486 6.60 -8.74 -40.66
N THR A 487 7.23 -9.73 -41.28
CA THR A 487 6.59 -10.81 -42.06
C THR A 487 7.01 -12.18 -41.51
N GLY A 488 6.26 -13.23 -41.81
CA GLY A 488 6.51 -14.59 -41.30
C GLY A 488 5.76 -14.94 -40.02
N THR A 489 6.15 -16.04 -39.38
CA THR A 489 5.47 -16.61 -38.21
C THR A 489 5.79 -15.85 -36.92
N LYS A 490 6.99 -15.27 -36.82
CA LYS A 490 7.42 -14.44 -35.70
C LYS A 490 7.11 -12.97 -35.97
N ARG A 491 6.21 -12.42 -35.17
CA ARG A 491 5.68 -11.06 -35.32
C ARG A 491 6.19 -10.19 -34.18
N ARG A 492 6.69 -9.00 -34.48
CA ARG A 492 7.18 -8.07 -33.46
C ARG A 492 6.20 -6.95 -33.20
N GLY A 493 6.16 -6.44 -31.98
CA GLY A 493 5.30 -5.31 -31.64
C GLY A 493 5.87 -4.50 -30.51
N VAL A 494 5.55 -3.21 -30.50
CA VAL A 494 5.85 -2.33 -29.38
C VAL A 494 4.57 -1.77 -28.79
N GLY A 495 4.54 -1.65 -27.47
CA GLY A 495 3.40 -1.15 -26.72
C GLY A 495 3.85 -0.23 -25.59
N MET A 496 2.95 0.64 -25.15
CA MET A 496 3.24 1.61 -24.10
C MET A 496 2.08 1.80 -23.13
N CYS A 497 2.37 2.36 -21.96
CA CYS A 497 1.35 2.86 -21.04
C CYS A 497 1.86 4.05 -20.21
N CYS A 498 0.94 4.91 -19.78
CA CYS A 498 1.18 5.98 -18.82
C CYS A 498 0.56 5.63 -17.47
N LEU A 499 1.23 6.02 -16.39
CA LEU A 499 0.86 5.63 -15.04
C LEU A 499 0.87 6.87 -14.13
N MET A 500 -0.03 6.85 -13.17
CA MET A 500 -0.11 7.78 -12.05
C MET A 500 -0.35 6.97 -10.78
N GLN A 501 0.18 7.43 -9.64
CA GLN A 501 -0.09 6.85 -8.33
C GLN A 501 -0.22 7.98 -7.28
N GLY A 502 -0.48 7.67 -6.01
CA GLY A 502 -0.43 8.63 -4.91
C GLY A 502 0.86 8.52 -4.06
N SER A 503 1.13 9.55 -3.27
CA SER A 503 2.19 9.55 -2.24
C SER A 503 1.55 9.79 -0.88
N SER A 504 1.39 8.75 -0.05
CA SER A 504 0.66 8.80 1.23
C SER A 504 -0.87 8.91 1.08
N ILE A 505 -1.57 8.85 2.22
CA ILE A 505 -3.02 9.02 2.33
C ILE A 505 -3.28 10.34 3.09
N PRO A 506 -3.78 11.39 2.41
CA PRO A 506 -3.91 12.71 3.02
C PRO A 506 -4.97 12.70 4.12
N GLU A 507 -4.72 13.46 5.20
CA GLU A 507 -5.62 13.62 6.37
C GLU A 507 -5.92 12.33 7.16
N ILE A 508 -5.19 11.23 6.90
CA ILE A 508 -5.40 9.93 7.53
C ILE A 508 -4.12 9.44 8.21
N ASP A 509 -3.03 9.31 7.46
CA ASP A 509 -1.79 8.72 7.99
C ASP A 509 -0.92 9.75 8.73
N MET A 510 -0.23 9.28 9.78
CA MET A 510 0.66 10.09 10.62
C MET A 510 1.96 9.34 10.92
N GLY A 511 3.09 10.06 10.88
CA GLY A 511 4.39 9.55 11.29
C GLY A 511 5.05 10.46 12.33
N ALA A 512 5.85 9.88 13.22
CA ALA A 512 6.63 10.59 14.22
C ALA A 512 8.05 10.03 14.38
N VAL A 513 8.97 10.91 14.78
CA VAL A 513 10.41 10.64 14.90
C VAL A 513 10.96 11.33 16.14
N PHE A 514 11.90 10.68 16.81
CA PHE A 514 12.70 11.26 17.89
C PHE A 514 14.18 11.26 17.49
N ILE A 515 14.85 12.41 17.65
CA ILE A 515 16.29 12.56 17.41
C ILE A 515 16.94 13.12 18.67
N LYS A 516 18.06 12.52 19.09
CA LYS A 516 18.85 12.92 20.25
C LYS A 516 20.33 12.93 19.91
N MET A 517 21.02 14.00 20.28
CA MET A 517 22.45 14.18 20.06
C MET A 517 23.29 13.48 21.15
N ASN A 518 24.43 12.92 20.77
CA ASN A 518 25.41 12.27 21.64
C ASN A 518 26.64 13.16 21.86
N ASP A 519 27.41 12.86 22.91
CA ASP A 519 28.58 13.64 23.35
C ASP A 519 29.70 13.73 22.29
N ASP A 520 29.76 12.77 21.37
CA ASP A 520 30.68 12.74 20.24
C ASP A 520 30.18 13.53 19.01
N GLY A 521 28.94 14.01 19.05
CA GLY A 521 28.29 14.71 17.94
C GLY A 521 27.45 13.82 17.01
N SER A 522 27.38 12.51 17.26
CA SER A 522 26.47 11.59 16.56
C SER A 522 25.02 11.74 17.06
N PHE A 523 24.07 11.08 16.39
CA PHE A 523 22.64 11.17 16.71
C PHE A 523 21.98 9.80 16.82
N ASN A 524 21.29 9.54 17.93
CA ASN A 524 20.30 8.47 17.97
C ASN A 524 19.01 8.96 17.30
N MET A 525 18.54 8.20 16.32
CA MET A 525 17.29 8.46 15.59
C MET A 525 16.34 7.28 15.76
N LEU A 526 15.22 7.51 16.44
CA LEU A 526 14.18 6.52 16.70
C LEU A 526 12.98 6.82 15.81
N LEU A 527 12.59 5.85 14.99
CA LEU A 527 11.53 6.00 13.99
C LEU A 527 10.57 4.81 13.98
N GLY A 528 9.26 5.06 13.88
CA GLY A 528 8.27 4.00 13.82
C GLY A 528 8.18 3.30 12.45
N ALA A 529 8.55 4.00 11.37
CA ALA A 529 8.46 3.51 9.99
C ALA A 529 9.23 2.21 9.78
N THR A 530 8.72 1.36 8.90
CA THR A 530 9.19 -0.03 8.73
C THR A 530 10.01 -0.21 7.45
N ASP A 531 11.31 -0.48 7.58
CA ASP A 531 12.13 -0.92 6.44
C ASP A 531 11.96 -2.43 6.19
N LEU A 532 11.42 -2.75 5.01
CA LEU A 532 11.16 -4.11 4.54
C LEU A 532 12.09 -4.53 3.38
N GLY A 533 13.23 -3.85 3.25
CA GLY A 533 14.17 -4.01 2.13
C GLY A 533 14.16 -2.84 1.14
N THR A 534 13.30 -1.83 1.38
CA THR A 534 13.23 -0.60 0.57
C THR A 534 14.39 0.35 0.84
N GLY A 535 15.08 0.21 1.98
CA GLY A 535 16.13 1.12 2.39
C GLY A 535 15.61 2.41 3.03
N SER A 536 14.38 2.41 3.54
CA SER A 536 13.79 3.55 4.21
C SER A 536 14.59 4.02 5.43
N ASP A 537 15.25 3.11 6.17
CA ASP A 537 16.09 3.51 7.30
C ASP A 537 17.25 4.41 6.82
N THR A 538 17.83 4.09 5.65
CA THR A 538 18.91 4.89 5.04
C THR A 538 18.37 6.21 4.48
N VAL A 539 17.25 6.16 3.75
CA VAL A 539 16.63 7.35 3.14
C VAL A 539 16.19 8.37 4.19
N LEU A 540 15.58 7.91 5.29
CA LEU A 540 15.16 8.79 6.38
C LEU A 540 16.36 9.36 7.14
N ALA A 541 17.43 8.58 7.32
CA ALA A 541 18.68 9.07 7.91
C ALA A 541 19.40 10.10 7.01
N GLN A 542 19.36 9.94 5.68
CA GLN A 542 19.89 10.94 4.73
C GLN A 542 19.11 12.25 4.83
N ILE A 543 17.78 12.20 4.94
CA ILE A 543 16.93 13.39 5.15
C ILE A 543 17.31 14.10 6.45
N ALA A 544 17.51 13.33 7.54
CA ALA A 544 17.94 13.88 8.82
C ALA A 544 19.33 14.52 8.73
N ALA A 545 20.31 13.83 8.13
CA ALA A 545 21.68 14.30 8.00
C ALA A 545 21.79 15.57 7.13
N GLU A 546 21.04 15.64 6.03
CA GLU A 546 20.93 16.86 5.21
C GLU A 546 20.35 18.03 6.03
N THR A 547 19.33 17.77 6.84
CA THR A 547 18.69 18.81 7.66
C THR A 547 19.63 19.29 8.76
N LEU A 548 20.32 18.37 9.44
CA LEU A 548 21.24 18.67 10.54
C LEU A 548 22.57 19.26 10.07
N GLY A 549 22.98 19.02 8.82
CA GLY A 549 24.28 19.42 8.30
C GLY A 549 25.43 18.51 8.73
N CYS A 550 25.18 17.20 8.85
CA CYS A 550 26.16 16.18 9.20
C CYS A 550 26.23 15.06 8.14
N GLN A 551 26.98 13.99 8.41
CA GLN A 551 27.09 12.84 7.50
C GLN A 551 26.08 11.75 7.86
N LEU A 552 25.69 10.94 6.87
CA LEU A 552 24.86 9.75 7.11
C LEU A 552 25.47 8.82 8.18
N THR A 553 26.80 8.73 8.26
CA THR A 553 27.51 7.90 9.24
C THR A 553 27.35 8.38 10.68
N ASP A 554 26.92 9.63 10.89
CA ASP A 554 26.68 10.19 12.23
C ASP A 554 25.29 9.80 12.76
N MET A 555 24.45 9.14 11.94
CA MET A 555 23.08 8.76 12.28
C MET A 555 22.99 7.29 12.74
N LEU A 556 22.64 7.07 14.00
CA LEU A 556 22.37 5.76 14.59
C LEU A 556 20.86 5.48 14.60
N VAL A 557 20.39 4.65 13.67
CA VAL A 557 18.96 4.41 13.43
C VAL A 557 18.44 3.21 14.22
N TYR A 558 17.31 3.42 14.92
CA TYR A 558 16.54 2.40 15.63
C TYR A 558 15.09 2.45 15.15
N SER A 559 14.62 1.38 14.49
CA SER A 559 13.31 1.40 13.83
C SER A 559 12.32 0.35 14.36
N SER A 560 11.05 0.77 14.47
CA SER A 560 9.88 -0.11 14.55
C SER A 560 9.83 -1.05 15.77
N ASP A 561 10.11 -0.50 16.94
CA ASP A 561 9.77 -1.10 18.23
C ASP A 561 8.68 -0.26 18.88
N THR A 562 7.52 -0.84 19.14
CA THR A 562 6.34 -0.08 19.57
C THR A 562 6.45 0.55 20.96
N ASP A 563 7.48 0.18 21.73
CA ASP A 563 7.76 0.77 23.04
C ASP A 563 8.85 1.84 22.99
N MET A 564 9.84 1.67 22.10
CA MET A 564 10.97 2.60 22.03
C MET A 564 10.72 3.71 21.01
N THR A 565 10.07 3.41 19.90
CA THR A 565 9.92 4.34 18.77
C THR A 565 8.59 5.08 18.82
N PRO A 566 8.54 6.36 18.37
CA PRO A 566 7.28 7.07 18.21
C PRO A 566 6.34 6.38 17.22
N PHE A 567 5.04 6.71 17.29
CA PHE A 567 4.03 6.14 16.40
C PHE A 567 4.35 6.41 14.93
N ASP A 568 4.14 5.40 14.11
CA ASP A 568 4.08 5.49 12.66
C ASP A 568 3.09 4.43 12.17
N VAL A 569 2.40 4.72 11.07
CA VAL A 569 1.43 3.80 10.50
C VAL A 569 2.06 2.53 9.92
N GLY A 570 3.36 2.56 9.61
CA GLY A 570 4.07 1.46 8.97
C GLY A 570 4.35 1.73 7.49
N ALA A 571 4.71 0.69 6.75
CA ALA A 571 5.11 0.81 5.35
C ALA A 571 3.99 0.35 4.40
N TYR A 572 3.16 1.26 3.92
CA TYR A 572 2.16 1.06 2.86
C TYR A 572 1.84 2.39 2.15
N ALA A 573 1.00 2.36 1.10
CA ALA A 573 0.61 3.55 0.30
C ALA A 573 1.79 4.39 -0.22
N SER A 574 2.95 3.74 -0.39
CA SER A 574 4.25 4.36 -0.63
C SER A 574 4.51 5.62 0.21
N SER A 575 4.03 5.64 1.45
CA SER A 575 3.96 6.85 2.27
C SER A 575 5.29 7.21 2.93
N THR A 576 6.14 6.22 3.25
CA THR A 576 7.29 6.37 4.18
C THR A 576 8.19 7.56 3.86
N THR A 577 8.65 7.73 2.62
CA THR A 577 9.53 8.86 2.26
C THR A 577 8.82 10.20 2.36
N TYR A 578 7.54 10.27 1.96
CA TYR A 578 6.79 11.51 1.92
C TYR A 578 6.26 11.91 3.31
N LEU A 579 5.56 11.00 3.98
CA LEU A 579 4.97 11.16 5.30
C LEU A 579 6.03 11.19 6.40
N THR A 580 6.73 10.06 6.62
CA THR A 580 7.72 9.96 7.70
C THR A 580 8.91 10.87 7.44
N GLY A 581 9.31 11.07 6.17
CA GLY A 581 10.34 12.07 5.83
C GLY A 581 9.95 13.49 6.23
N GLY A 582 8.67 13.87 6.13
CA GLY A 582 8.16 15.15 6.67
C GLY A 582 8.32 15.24 8.19
N ALA A 583 8.03 14.15 8.91
CA ALA A 583 8.25 14.07 10.36
C ALA A 583 9.74 14.16 10.73
N VAL A 584 10.63 13.56 9.92
CA VAL A 584 12.09 13.68 10.08
C VAL A 584 12.53 15.14 9.94
N ILE A 585 12.10 15.86 8.90
CA ILE A 585 12.49 17.26 8.73
C ILE A 585 11.99 18.11 9.89
N ASN A 586 10.74 17.93 10.31
CA ASN A 586 10.18 18.64 11.45
C ASN A 586 10.96 18.38 12.74
N CYS A 587 11.40 17.14 12.97
CA CYS A 587 12.21 16.78 14.13
C CYS A 587 13.63 17.37 14.02
N ALA A 588 14.30 17.18 12.89
CA ALA A 588 15.68 17.58 12.67
C ALA A 588 15.86 19.10 12.68
N LYS A 589 14.88 19.88 12.19
CA LYS A 589 14.88 21.35 12.30
C LYS A 589 14.91 21.82 13.75
N LYS A 590 14.06 21.24 14.61
CA LYS A 590 14.04 21.57 16.05
C LYS A 590 15.37 21.23 16.74
N VAL A 591 15.98 20.10 16.39
CA VAL A 591 17.30 19.71 16.91
C VAL A 591 18.38 20.68 16.42
N ARG A 592 18.35 21.04 15.13
CA ARG A 592 19.27 22.00 14.53
C ARG A 592 19.18 23.37 15.21
N GLU A 593 17.97 23.87 15.46
CA GLU A 593 17.76 25.15 16.16
C GLU A 593 18.40 25.15 17.55
N GLN A 594 18.30 24.04 18.30
CA GLN A 594 18.97 23.90 19.59
C GLN A 594 20.50 23.91 19.45
N ILE A 595 21.04 23.22 18.44
CA ILE A 595 22.49 23.21 18.13
C ILE A 595 22.98 24.63 17.81
N GLU A 596 22.30 25.34 16.91
CA GLU A 596 22.65 26.70 16.49
C GLU A 596 22.57 27.68 17.66
N ALA A 597 21.56 27.56 18.53
CA ALA A 597 21.41 28.39 19.72
C ALA A 597 22.56 28.19 20.73
N VAL A 598 22.95 26.93 20.98
CA VAL A 598 24.07 26.62 21.87
C VAL A 598 25.40 27.08 21.26
N ALA A 599 25.63 26.81 19.97
CA ALA A 599 26.84 27.25 19.27
C ALA A 599 26.97 28.78 19.26
N ALA A 600 25.87 29.51 19.03
CA ALA A 600 25.82 30.96 19.12
C ALA A 600 26.22 31.46 20.52
N SER A 601 25.68 30.83 21.58
CA SER A 601 26.03 31.14 22.95
C SER A 601 27.52 30.91 23.25
N MET A 602 28.11 29.81 22.74
CA MET A 602 29.54 29.50 22.94
C MET A 602 30.45 30.51 22.24
N MET A 603 30.05 31.01 21.07
CA MET A 603 30.85 31.94 20.27
C MET A 603 30.57 33.42 20.57
N GLY A 604 29.55 33.72 21.39
CA GLY A 604 29.12 35.09 21.66
C GLY A 604 28.51 35.78 20.43
N GLU A 605 27.87 35.02 19.55
CA GLU A 605 27.33 35.48 18.27
C GLU A 605 25.79 35.37 18.21
N LYS A 606 25.18 35.90 17.15
CA LYS A 606 23.74 35.73 16.92
C LYS A 606 23.47 34.37 16.29
N MET A 607 22.35 33.74 16.65
CA MET A 607 21.92 32.47 16.04
C MET A 607 21.80 32.56 14.51
N THR A 608 21.33 33.69 13.98
CA THR A 608 21.20 33.94 12.53
C THR A 608 22.54 34.03 11.79
N ASP A 609 23.65 34.23 12.51
CA ASP A 609 25.00 34.26 11.94
C ASP A 609 25.65 32.85 11.92
N ILE A 610 25.00 31.84 12.54
CA ILE A 610 25.52 30.48 12.61
C ILE A 610 25.18 29.71 11.35
N THR A 611 26.19 29.06 10.78
CA THR A 611 26.03 28.09 9.68
C THR A 611 26.59 26.75 10.09
N ILE A 612 26.01 25.66 9.59
CA ILE A 612 26.46 24.31 9.88
C ILE A 612 26.96 23.66 8.60
N ASP A 613 28.12 23.04 8.68
CA ASP A 613 28.74 22.31 7.59
C ASP A 613 29.55 21.13 8.17
N ASN A 614 29.18 19.93 7.74
CA ASN A 614 29.82 18.66 8.12
C ASN A 614 30.04 18.47 9.64
N GLY A 615 29.00 18.68 10.44
CA GLY A 615 29.04 18.49 11.90
C GLY A 615 29.82 19.60 12.66
N VAL A 616 30.08 20.72 12.00
CA VAL A 616 30.76 21.88 12.59
C VAL A 616 29.88 23.12 12.44
N CYS A 617 29.67 23.83 13.54
CA CYS A 617 29.02 25.14 13.55
C CYS A 617 30.07 26.23 13.32
N TYR A 618 29.80 27.14 12.41
CA TYR A 618 30.65 28.28 12.07
C TYR A 618 29.92 29.58 12.40
N GLY A 619 30.62 30.49 13.08
CA GLY A 619 30.16 31.86 13.27
C GLY A 619 30.27 32.70 11.99
N LYS A 620 29.96 33.99 12.11
CA LYS A 620 29.93 34.97 11.02
C LYS A 620 31.25 34.99 10.24
N GLY A 621 31.15 34.82 8.93
CA GLY A 621 32.30 34.77 8.04
C GLY A 621 33.26 33.60 8.33
N ARG A 622 32.80 32.56 9.04
CA ARG A 622 33.55 31.36 9.44
C ARG A 622 34.80 31.65 10.28
N LYS A 623 34.83 32.74 11.05
CA LYS A 623 35.97 33.13 11.90
C LYS A 623 36.08 32.26 13.17
N ASN A 624 34.95 31.95 13.78
CA ASN A 624 34.83 31.07 14.93
C ASN A 624 34.20 29.75 14.50
N LYS A 625 34.56 28.65 15.18
CA LYS A 625 33.95 27.34 14.95
C LYS A 625 33.89 26.50 16.21
N VAL A 626 32.83 25.71 16.34
CA VAL A 626 32.67 24.68 17.38
C VAL A 626 32.12 23.41 16.73
N THR A 627 32.63 22.25 17.14
CA THR A 627 32.12 20.96 16.64
C THR A 627 30.83 20.57 17.35
N PHE A 628 30.06 19.71 16.73
CA PHE A 628 28.88 19.09 17.34
C PHE A 628 29.18 18.48 18.72
N GLY A 629 30.27 17.72 18.87
CA GLY A 629 30.66 17.16 20.17
C GLY A 629 31.05 18.22 21.23
N GLN A 630 31.57 19.39 20.82
CA GLN A 630 31.78 20.51 21.75
C GLN A 630 30.45 21.14 22.17
N VAL A 631 29.56 21.39 21.22
CA VAL A 631 28.21 21.92 21.46
C VAL A 631 27.42 21.03 22.44
N CYS A 632 27.42 19.72 22.19
CA CYS A 632 26.69 18.76 23.03
C CYS A 632 27.23 18.74 24.47
N ARG A 633 28.55 18.65 24.65
CA ARG A 633 29.15 18.64 26.00
C ARG A 633 28.94 19.95 26.74
N TYR A 634 29.00 21.08 26.05
CA TYR A 634 28.69 22.38 26.65
C TYR A 634 27.24 22.44 27.15
N ALA A 635 26.28 21.96 26.34
CA ALA A 635 24.87 21.87 26.70
C ALA A 635 24.58 20.86 27.81
N LEU A 636 25.35 19.77 27.93
CA LEU A 636 25.11 18.73 28.95
C LEU A 636 25.78 19.04 30.29
N TYR A 637 26.98 19.62 30.28
CA TYR A 637 27.84 19.67 31.48
C TYR A 637 28.20 21.08 31.95
N GLU A 638 28.16 22.09 31.07
CA GLU A 638 28.79 23.38 31.39
C GLU A 638 27.78 24.52 31.62
N HIS A 639 26.77 24.69 30.76
CA HIS A 639 25.95 25.90 30.79
C HIS A 639 24.49 25.65 30.40
N LYS A 640 23.55 26.16 31.23
CA LYS A 640 22.08 26.04 31.05
C LYS A 640 21.67 24.63 30.63
N GLN A 641 22.06 23.64 31.44
CA GLN A 641 22.13 22.26 31.02
C GLN A 641 20.81 21.68 30.51
N PHE A 642 20.84 21.01 29.35
CA PHE A 642 19.72 20.25 28.80
C PHE A 642 20.19 19.26 27.74
N GLN A 643 19.38 18.24 27.45
CA GLN A 643 19.64 17.30 26.36
C GLN A 643 19.20 17.92 25.03
N ILE A 644 20.15 18.08 24.10
CA ILE A 644 19.80 18.42 22.71
C ILE A 644 19.06 17.23 22.09
N GLY A 645 17.80 17.47 21.74
CA GLY A 645 16.90 16.46 21.19
C GLY A 645 15.47 16.98 21.02
N ALA A 646 14.70 16.33 20.16
CA ALA A 646 13.32 16.70 19.87
C ALA A 646 12.49 15.52 19.38
N ILE A 647 11.15 15.68 19.48
CA ILE A 647 10.17 14.86 18.77
C ILE A 647 9.52 15.72 17.68
N GLY A 648 9.41 15.15 16.48
CA GLY A 648 8.67 15.71 15.36
C GLY A 648 7.60 14.74 14.88
N SER A 649 6.44 15.28 14.51
CA SER A 649 5.34 14.54 13.88
C SER A 649 4.94 15.21 12.57
N HIS A 650 4.31 14.46 11.69
CA HIS A 650 3.75 14.98 10.45
C HIS A 650 2.54 14.15 10.00
N ILE A 651 1.56 14.85 9.44
CA ILE A 651 0.46 14.28 8.66
C ILE A 651 0.58 14.81 7.23
N SER A 652 0.23 14.00 6.24
CA SER A 652 0.21 14.46 4.85
C SER A 652 -1.08 15.24 4.58
N HIS A 653 -0.96 16.46 4.07
CA HIS A 653 -2.10 17.29 3.64
C HIS A 653 -2.36 17.22 2.12
N ALA A 654 -1.47 16.56 1.39
CA ALA A 654 -1.54 16.35 -0.05
C ALA A 654 -0.96 14.98 -0.37
N SER A 655 -1.31 14.44 -1.54
CA SER A 655 -0.74 13.19 -2.09
C SER A 655 -0.22 13.43 -3.51
N PRO A 656 0.90 14.17 -3.68
CA PRO A 656 1.43 14.49 -4.99
C PRO A 656 1.77 13.20 -5.76
N PRO A 657 1.28 13.05 -7.00
CA PRO A 657 1.44 11.81 -7.73
C PRO A 657 2.87 11.68 -8.30
N PRO A 658 3.53 10.51 -8.14
CA PRO A 658 4.54 10.11 -9.09
C PRO A 658 3.88 9.77 -10.43
N PHE A 659 4.65 9.91 -11.50
CA PHE A 659 4.22 9.58 -12.85
C PHE A 659 5.22 8.63 -13.49
N SER A 660 4.75 7.82 -14.44
CA SER A 660 5.65 6.93 -15.16
C SER A 660 5.14 6.61 -16.56
N ALA A 661 6.06 6.35 -17.48
CA ALA A 661 5.78 5.80 -18.79
C ALA A 661 6.59 4.53 -19.00
N HIS A 662 5.91 3.46 -19.41
CA HIS A 662 6.51 2.15 -19.65
C HIS A 662 6.35 1.75 -21.11
N PHE A 663 7.31 1.00 -21.62
CA PHE A 663 7.36 0.52 -23.00
C PHE A 663 7.82 -0.93 -23.02
N ALA A 664 7.22 -1.74 -23.89
CA ALA A 664 7.59 -3.13 -24.10
C ALA A 664 7.77 -3.42 -25.59
N GLU A 665 8.80 -4.18 -25.93
CA GLU A 665 8.98 -4.79 -27.24
C GLU A 665 8.84 -6.31 -27.10
N VAL A 666 7.93 -6.89 -27.87
CA VAL A 666 7.67 -8.34 -27.85
C VAL A 666 7.88 -8.95 -29.23
N GLU A 667 8.25 -10.23 -29.25
CA GLU A 667 8.13 -11.14 -30.39
C GLU A 667 7.08 -12.19 -30.05
N VAL A 668 6.09 -12.37 -30.91
CA VAL A 668 5.02 -13.36 -30.77
C VAL A 668 5.15 -14.38 -31.89
N ASP A 669 5.29 -15.65 -31.55
CA ASP A 669 5.21 -16.74 -32.51
C ASP A 669 3.74 -17.07 -32.79
N THR A 670 3.31 -16.90 -34.03
CA THR A 670 1.90 -17.09 -34.43
C THR A 670 1.50 -18.56 -34.59
N GLU A 671 2.43 -19.51 -34.56
CA GLU A 671 2.16 -20.95 -34.61
C GLU A 671 2.05 -21.56 -33.21
N THR A 672 2.85 -21.08 -32.25
CA THR A 672 2.87 -21.60 -30.87
C THR A 672 2.16 -20.70 -29.86
N GLY A 673 2.00 -19.41 -30.18
CA GLY A 673 1.52 -18.37 -29.26
C GLY A 673 2.58 -17.86 -28.28
N GLU A 674 3.81 -18.37 -28.34
CA GLU A 674 4.88 -17.96 -27.42
C GLU A 674 5.14 -16.45 -27.51
N VAL A 675 5.15 -15.78 -26.35
CA VAL A 675 5.46 -14.36 -26.22
C VAL A 675 6.84 -14.22 -25.61
N LYS A 676 7.78 -13.69 -26.38
CA LYS A 676 9.13 -13.34 -25.90
C LYS A 676 9.22 -11.84 -25.69
N LEU A 677 9.42 -11.41 -24.44
CA LEU A 677 9.74 -10.02 -24.12
C LEU A 677 11.20 -9.75 -24.47
N LEU A 678 11.44 -8.88 -25.46
CA LEU A 678 12.79 -8.58 -25.95
C LEU A 678 13.43 -7.45 -25.15
N LYS A 679 12.68 -6.36 -24.99
CA LYS A 679 13.13 -5.15 -24.27
C LYS A 679 11.99 -4.53 -23.50
N TYR A 680 12.29 -4.01 -22.31
CA TYR A 680 11.37 -3.29 -21.46
C TYR A 680 12.03 -2.00 -20.97
N VAL A 681 11.34 -0.86 -21.10
CA VAL A 681 11.84 0.45 -20.67
C VAL A 681 10.84 1.08 -19.70
N ALA A 682 11.30 1.58 -18.57
CA ALA A 682 10.47 2.33 -17.61
C ALA A 682 11.13 3.66 -17.20
N GLY A 683 10.45 4.76 -17.48
CA GLY A 683 10.81 6.09 -16.99
C GLY A 683 9.91 6.49 -15.82
N VAL A 684 10.49 6.89 -14.69
CA VAL A 684 9.72 7.22 -13.47
C VAL A 684 10.04 8.63 -12.98
N ASP A 685 9.02 9.46 -12.83
CA ASP A 685 9.07 10.72 -12.09
C ASP A 685 8.66 10.47 -10.64
N CYS A 686 9.65 10.41 -9.75
CA CYS A 686 9.47 10.34 -8.30
C CYS A 686 9.90 11.65 -7.60
N GLY A 687 9.90 12.78 -8.31
CA GLY A 687 10.50 14.01 -7.81
C GLY A 687 12.01 13.86 -7.56
N THR A 688 12.49 14.42 -6.46
CA THR A 688 13.87 14.21 -6.01
C THR A 688 14.03 12.80 -5.44
N ALA A 689 14.80 11.95 -6.13
CA ALA A 689 15.24 10.69 -5.54
C ALA A 689 16.23 10.97 -4.40
N ILE A 690 15.84 10.65 -3.16
CA ILE A 690 16.71 10.84 -1.98
C ILE A 690 18.00 10.02 -2.11
N ASN A 691 17.86 8.76 -2.53
CA ASN A 691 18.96 7.88 -2.89
C ASN A 691 18.68 7.30 -4.29
N PRO A 692 19.31 7.81 -5.36
CA PRO A 692 19.02 7.39 -6.72
C PRO A 692 19.20 5.89 -6.96
N ALA A 693 20.23 5.26 -6.40
CA ALA A 693 20.47 3.83 -6.55
C ALA A 693 19.37 2.96 -5.90
N LEU A 694 18.92 3.33 -4.70
CA LEU A 694 17.82 2.61 -4.04
C LEU A 694 16.47 2.83 -4.75
N ALA A 695 16.21 4.05 -5.22
CA ALA A 695 15.00 4.36 -5.98
C ALA A 695 14.95 3.61 -7.31
N ASP A 696 16.06 3.54 -8.05
CA ASP A 696 16.17 2.75 -9.28
C ASP A 696 16.02 1.25 -9.00
N GLY A 697 16.62 0.74 -7.93
CA GLY A 697 16.43 -0.66 -7.50
C GLY A 697 14.97 -1.01 -7.18
N GLN A 698 14.19 -0.08 -6.59
CA GLN A 698 12.75 -0.28 -6.40
C GLN A 698 12.00 -0.34 -7.75
N THR A 699 12.34 0.54 -8.69
CA THR A 699 11.77 0.53 -10.04
C THR A 699 12.03 -0.80 -10.75
N GLN A 700 13.28 -1.27 -10.76
CA GLN A 700 13.65 -2.55 -11.38
C GLN A 700 12.90 -3.74 -10.75
N GLY A 701 12.86 -3.82 -9.43
CA GLY A 701 12.14 -4.89 -8.73
C GLY A 701 10.63 -4.87 -9.01
N ALA A 702 10.01 -3.68 -9.07
CA ALA A 702 8.59 -3.54 -9.38
C ALA A 702 8.28 -3.85 -10.86
N VAL A 703 9.15 -3.45 -11.80
CA VAL A 703 9.06 -3.85 -13.22
C VAL A 703 9.11 -5.36 -13.36
N MET A 704 10.07 -6.01 -12.70
CA MET A 704 10.22 -7.46 -12.80
C MET A 704 9.01 -8.20 -12.24
N ASN A 705 8.49 -7.78 -11.08
CA ASN A 705 7.24 -8.32 -10.55
C ASN A 705 6.05 -8.07 -11.51
N SER A 706 5.99 -6.90 -12.17
CA SER A 706 4.94 -6.59 -13.14
C SER A 706 4.97 -7.52 -14.35
N ILE A 707 6.17 -7.84 -14.84
CA ILE A 707 6.38 -8.75 -15.98
C ILE A 707 5.90 -10.16 -15.62
N CYS A 708 6.26 -10.68 -14.45
CA CYS A 708 5.75 -11.97 -13.96
C CYS A 708 4.22 -11.98 -13.91
N PHE A 709 3.61 -10.93 -13.38
CA PHE A 709 2.15 -10.82 -13.31
C PHE A 709 1.50 -10.83 -14.70
N ALA A 710 2.14 -10.20 -15.68
CA ALA A 710 1.64 -10.14 -17.05
C ALA A 710 1.79 -11.48 -17.81
N LEU A 711 2.84 -12.26 -17.54
CA LEU A 711 3.24 -13.38 -18.41
C LEU A 711 3.13 -14.76 -17.77
N THR A 712 3.26 -14.91 -16.45
CA THR A 712 3.43 -16.24 -15.84
C THR A 712 2.62 -16.53 -14.59
N GLU A 713 2.36 -15.53 -13.74
CA GLU A 713 1.70 -15.76 -12.46
C GLU A 713 0.22 -16.11 -12.67
N GLU A 714 -0.26 -17.21 -12.07
CA GLU A 714 -1.65 -17.64 -12.17
C GLU A 714 -2.02 -18.55 -10.99
N TYR A 715 -3.13 -18.27 -10.32
CA TYR A 715 -3.72 -19.22 -9.38
C TYR A 715 -4.65 -20.16 -10.14
N ILE A 716 -4.54 -21.46 -9.87
CA ILE A 716 -5.39 -22.48 -10.46
C ILE A 716 -6.21 -23.11 -9.34
N PHE A 717 -7.54 -23.15 -9.53
CA PHE A 717 -8.48 -23.75 -8.59
C PHE A 717 -9.26 -24.89 -9.25
N ASP A 718 -9.65 -25.89 -8.46
CA ASP A 718 -10.66 -26.88 -8.87
C ASP A 718 -12.10 -26.35 -8.69
N GLU A 719 -13.08 -27.15 -9.08
CA GLU A 719 -14.51 -26.83 -8.96
C GLU A 719 -15.00 -26.68 -7.50
N ASN A 720 -14.20 -27.07 -6.52
CA ASN A 720 -14.50 -26.96 -5.09
C ASN A 720 -13.75 -25.81 -4.41
N GLY A 721 -13.01 -24.99 -5.18
CA GLY A 721 -12.26 -23.83 -4.67
C GLY A 721 -10.90 -24.18 -4.05
N ARG A 722 -10.41 -25.40 -4.22
CA ARG A 722 -9.07 -25.80 -3.75
C ARG A 722 -8.01 -25.38 -4.76
N MET A 723 -6.93 -24.77 -4.25
CA MET A 723 -5.77 -24.40 -5.07
C MET A 723 -4.97 -25.63 -5.52
N LEU A 724 -4.60 -25.67 -6.81
CA LEU A 724 -3.89 -26.79 -7.44
C LEU A 724 -2.38 -26.56 -7.60
N ASN A 725 -1.90 -25.32 -7.46
CA ASN A 725 -0.50 -24.95 -7.68
C ASN A 725 0.16 -24.12 -6.55
N PRO A 726 0.06 -24.49 -5.25
CA PRO A 726 0.60 -23.71 -4.14
C PRO A 726 2.14 -23.86 -3.96
N ASN A 727 2.91 -23.79 -5.05
CA ASN A 727 4.37 -23.96 -5.06
C ASN A 727 5.00 -23.31 -6.30
N PHE A 728 6.30 -22.98 -6.24
CA PHE A 728 7.02 -22.38 -7.37
C PHE A 728 7.28 -23.32 -8.55
N GLY A 729 7.04 -24.62 -8.40
CA GLY A 729 7.10 -25.59 -9.49
C GLY A 729 6.00 -25.33 -10.52
N ASN A 730 4.77 -25.06 -10.06
CA ASN A 730 3.59 -24.86 -10.92
C ASN A 730 3.12 -23.41 -10.96
N TYR A 731 3.31 -22.61 -9.90
CA TYR A 731 3.16 -21.16 -9.94
C TYR A 731 4.47 -20.54 -10.41
N LYS A 732 4.51 -20.09 -11.66
CA LYS A 732 5.75 -19.65 -12.31
C LYS A 732 6.08 -18.20 -12.00
N ILE A 733 7.27 -17.98 -11.45
CA ILE A 733 7.94 -16.68 -11.36
C ILE A 733 9.27 -16.79 -12.10
N TRP A 734 9.66 -15.72 -12.80
CA TRP A 734 10.91 -15.67 -13.55
C TRP A 734 12.13 -15.61 -12.64
N GLY A 735 13.17 -16.35 -13.03
CA GLY A 735 14.50 -16.26 -12.45
C GLY A 735 15.44 -15.38 -13.28
N THR A 736 16.71 -15.34 -12.91
CA THR A 736 17.73 -14.55 -13.62
C THR A 736 17.94 -14.96 -15.08
N ARG A 737 17.61 -16.21 -15.44
CA ARG A 737 17.73 -16.73 -16.81
C ARG A 737 16.63 -16.24 -17.74
N ASP A 738 15.52 -15.76 -17.19
CA ASP A 738 14.35 -15.31 -17.94
C ASP A 738 14.37 -13.79 -18.18
N LEU A 739 15.40 -13.08 -17.68
CA LEU A 739 15.46 -11.62 -17.72
C LEU A 739 15.52 -11.10 -19.18
N PRO A 740 14.61 -10.19 -19.57
CA PRO A 740 14.72 -9.46 -20.81
C PRO A 740 15.73 -8.31 -20.67
N GLU A 741 16.01 -7.58 -21.75
CA GLU A 741 16.70 -6.30 -21.62
C GLU A 741 15.79 -5.31 -20.86
N ILE A 742 16.15 -4.96 -19.63
CA ILE A 742 15.41 -3.99 -18.80
C ILE A 742 16.23 -2.71 -18.68
N GLU A 743 15.62 -1.58 -19.02
CA GLU A 743 16.21 -0.25 -18.87
C GLU A 743 15.29 0.65 -18.03
N THR A 744 15.79 1.15 -16.90
CA THR A 744 15.06 2.06 -16.01
C THR A 744 15.77 3.41 -15.93
N PHE A 745 15.00 4.49 -15.78
CA PHE A 745 15.56 5.82 -15.54
C PHE A 745 14.64 6.70 -14.70
N LEU A 746 15.24 7.57 -13.89
CA LEU A 746 14.52 8.51 -13.03
C LEU A 746 14.46 9.90 -13.67
N VAL A 747 13.29 10.53 -13.61
CA VAL A 747 13.06 11.90 -14.07
C VAL A 747 13.09 12.85 -12.85
N PRO A 748 14.04 13.80 -12.79
CA PRO A 748 14.21 14.66 -11.62
C PRO A 748 13.29 15.88 -11.68
N THR A 749 12.02 15.72 -11.28
CA THR A 749 11.17 16.88 -10.94
C THR A 749 11.39 17.29 -9.48
N TYR A 750 10.74 18.37 -9.03
CA TYR A 750 10.85 18.83 -7.65
C TYR A 750 9.45 19.12 -7.09
N GLU A 751 9.01 18.30 -6.14
CA GLU A 751 7.71 18.45 -5.49
C GLU A 751 7.83 19.28 -4.20
N LYS A 752 7.33 20.52 -4.22
CA LYS A 752 7.50 21.45 -3.09
C LYS A 752 6.92 20.94 -1.79
N THR A 753 5.91 20.06 -1.86
CA THR A 753 5.25 19.50 -0.67
C THR A 753 5.98 18.30 -0.08
N GLY A 754 6.94 17.72 -0.82
CA GLY A 754 7.69 16.54 -0.42
C GLY A 754 9.03 16.85 0.23
N PRO A 755 9.52 16.01 1.15
CA PRO A 755 10.85 16.15 1.75
C PRO A 755 11.93 16.30 0.68
N TYR A 756 12.54 17.50 0.62
CA TYR A 756 13.54 17.86 -0.40
C TYR A 756 13.12 17.64 -1.86
N GLY A 757 11.82 17.74 -2.16
CA GLY A 757 11.30 17.55 -3.51
C GLY A 757 10.85 16.12 -3.83
N ALA A 758 10.93 15.18 -2.88
CA ALA A 758 10.66 13.76 -3.12
C ALA A 758 9.17 13.43 -3.21
N LYS A 759 8.84 12.47 -4.08
CA LYS A 759 7.56 11.75 -4.13
C LYS A 759 7.79 10.26 -3.85
N SER A 760 6.73 9.46 -3.89
CA SER A 760 6.83 8.00 -3.85
C SER A 760 7.44 7.40 -5.14
N VAL A 761 7.97 6.17 -5.05
CA VAL A 761 8.55 5.45 -6.21
C VAL A 761 8.21 3.96 -6.23
N SER A 762 8.10 3.31 -5.06
CA SER A 762 8.19 1.84 -4.96
C SER A 762 7.04 1.04 -5.55
N GLU A 763 5.89 1.66 -5.80
CA GLU A 763 4.69 0.96 -6.27
C GLU A 763 4.25 1.29 -7.69
N ILE A 764 4.60 2.46 -8.25
CA ILE A 764 4.02 2.88 -9.54
C ILE A 764 4.35 1.90 -10.67
N SER A 765 5.58 1.37 -10.70
CA SER A 765 6.06 0.53 -11.81
C SER A 765 5.46 -0.87 -11.85
N ILE A 766 4.77 -1.34 -10.79
CA ILE A 766 4.03 -2.62 -10.84
C ILE A 766 2.85 -2.54 -11.81
N ASN A 767 2.35 -1.34 -12.09
CA ASN A 767 1.16 -1.11 -12.90
C ASN A 767 1.42 -1.23 -14.41
N GLY A 768 2.70 -1.28 -14.84
CA GLY A 768 3.05 -1.00 -16.23
C GLY A 768 3.09 -2.18 -17.18
N ALA A 769 3.58 -3.36 -16.77
CA ALA A 769 3.88 -4.43 -17.74
C ALA A 769 2.61 -5.05 -18.32
N LEU A 770 1.57 -5.22 -17.50
CA LEU A 770 0.31 -5.81 -17.95
C LEU A 770 -0.31 -5.05 -19.15
N PRO A 771 -0.51 -3.71 -19.12
CA PRO A 771 -0.94 -2.97 -20.31
C PRO A 771 0.14 -2.81 -21.38
N ALA A 772 1.40 -2.52 -21.04
CA ALA A 772 2.45 -2.28 -22.04
C ALA A 772 2.70 -3.52 -22.92
N ILE A 773 2.78 -4.70 -22.31
CA ILE A 773 2.94 -5.98 -23.02
C ILE A 773 1.66 -6.32 -23.79
N GLY A 774 0.48 -6.12 -23.20
CA GLY A 774 -0.79 -6.35 -23.89
C GLY A 774 -0.94 -5.50 -25.16
N ASN A 775 -0.57 -4.21 -25.09
CA ASN A 775 -0.53 -3.30 -26.24
C ASN A 775 0.53 -3.75 -27.27
N ALA A 776 1.69 -4.24 -26.83
CA ALA A 776 2.73 -4.75 -27.72
C ALA A 776 2.28 -6.02 -28.47
N ILE A 777 1.58 -6.94 -27.80
CA ILE A 777 0.98 -8.14 -28.42
C ILE A 777 -0.08 -7.72 -29.45
N LYS A 778 -0.97 -6.78 -29.10
CA LYS A 778 -1.95 -6.22 -30.03
C LYS A 778 -1.27 -5.62 -31.27
N ASN A 779 -0.18 -4.88 -31.09
CA ASN A 779 0.60 -4.30 -32.19
C ASN A 779 1.27 -5.38 -33.07
N ALA A 780 1.71 -6.49 -32.49
CA ALA A 780 2.37 -7.58 -33.21
C ALA A 780 1.41 -8.42 -34.07
N VAL A 781 0.29 -8.85 -33.47
CA VAL A 781 -0.60 -9.89 -34.03
C VAL A 781 -2.07 -9.49 -34.13
N GLY A 782 -2.43 -8.27 -33.73
CA GLY A 782 -3.80 -7.76 -33.86
C GLY A 782 -4.79 -8.27 -32.80
N VAL A 783 -4.34 -9.08 -31.84
CA VAL A 783 -5.17 -9.67 -30.79
C VAL A 783 -5.18 -8.80 -29.52
N ARG A 784 -6.35 -8.56 -28.94
CA ARG A 784 -6.50 -7.93 -27.62
C ARG A 784 -6.84 -9.00 -26.58
N LEU A 785 -5.88 -9.36 -25.74
CA LEU A 785 -6.11 -10.25 -24.62
C LEU A 785 -6.71 -9.46 -23.45
N THR A 786 -7.86 -9.93 -22.95
CA THR A 786 -8.56 -9.37 -21.78
C THR A 786 -8.39 -10.21 -20.52
N HIS A 787 -7.80 -11.41 -20.65
CA HIS A 787 -7.58 -12.40 -19.59
C HIS A 787 -6.09 -12.75 -19.49
N PRO A 788 -5.34 -12.05 -18.63
CA PRO A 788 -3.98 -12.44 -18.28
C PRO A 788 -3.92 -13.75 -17.44
N PRO A 789 -2.71 -14.34 -17.24
CA PRO A 789 -1.45 -13.96 -17.88
C PRO A 789 -1.44 -14.27 -19.39
N TYR A 790 -0.60 -13.58 -20.16
CA TYR A 790 -0.45 -13.76 -21.61
C TYR A 790 0.42 -14.97 -21.95
N ASN A 791 0.01 -16.15 -21.47
CA ASN A 791 0.69 -17.41 -21.75
C ASN A 791 0.45 -17.87 -23.21
N ALA A 792 1.30 -18.78 -23.69
CA ALA A 792 1.30 -19.21 -25.09
C ALA A 792 -0.05 -19.80 -25.54
N GLU A 793 -0.70 -20.58 -24.67
CA GLU A 793 -2.00 -21.20 -24.95
C GLU A 793 -3.10 -20.15 -25.20
N LYS A 794 -3.24 -19.17 -24.29
CA LYS A 794 -4.23 -18.09 -24.39
C LYS A 794 -3.98 -17.22 -25.62
N VAL A 795 -2.72 -16.90 -25.91
CA VAL A 795 -2.31 -16.10 -27.09
C VAL A 795 -2.62 -16.86 -28.38
N LEU A 796 -2.23 -18.13 -28.48
CA LEU A 796 -2.48 -18.96 -29.66
C LEU A 796 -3.98 -19.13 -29.93
N LYS A 797 -4.77 -19.38 -28.88
CA LYS A 797 -6.22 -19.48 -28.98
C LYS A 797 -6.81 -18.20 -29.57
N ALA A 798 -6.42 -17.05 -29.04
CA ALA A 798 -6.95 -15.77 -29.49
C ALA A 798 -6.50 -15.41 -30.92
N ILE A 799 -5.29 -15.80 -31.35
CA ILE A 799 -4.86 -15.68 -32.75
C ILE A 799 -5.73 -16.54 -33.67
N LYS A 800 -6.03 -17.78 -33.27
CA LYS A 800 -6.88 -18.70 -34.06
C LYS A 800 -8.30 -18.17 -34.18
N GLU A 801 -8.88 -17.65 -33.10
CA GLU A 801 -10.21 -17.04 -33.09
C GLU A 801 -10.29 -15.80 -34.00
N LEU A 802 -9.26 -14.94 -33.97
CA LEU A 802 -9.16 -13.79 -34.87
C LEU A 802 -9.12 -14.22 -36.34
N LYS A 803 -8.32 -15.25 -36.69
CA LYS A 803 -8.24 -15.81 -38.04
C LYS A 803 -9.57 -16.45 -38.49
N ALA A 804 -10.32 -17.04 -37.56
CA ALA A 804 -11.63 -17.61 -37.83
C ALA A 804 -12.75 -16.55 -37.99
N GLY A 805 -12.45 -15.27 -37.76
CA GLY A 805 -13.45 -14.20 -37.81
C GLY A 805 -14.44 -14.23 -36.65
N THR A 806 -14.10 -14.92 -35.54
CA THR A 806 -14.94 -14.98 -34.35
C THR A 806 -15.13 -13.57 -33.80
N LYS A 807 -16.39 -13.14 -33.63
CA LYS A 807 -16.70 -11.84 -33.05
C LYS A 807 -16.30 -11.81 -31.57
N ASP A 808 -15.51 -10.81 -31.19
CA ASP A 808 -15.20 -10.54 -29.79
C ASP A 808 -16.44 -10.02 -29.06
N THR A 809 -17.09 -10.87 -28.27
CA THR A 809 -18.30 -10.53 -27.51
C THR A 809 -18.03 -9.64 -26.31
N SER A 810 -16.76 -9.42 -25.94
CA SER A 810 -16.39 -8.51 -24.84
C SER A 810 -16.44 -7.03 -25.25
N VAL A 811 -16.68 -6.74 -26.53
CA VAL A 811 -16.67 -5.39 -27.12
C VAL A 811 -18.07 -4.94 -27.48
N LYS A 812 -18.41 -3.72 -27.07
CA LYS A 812 -19.51 -2.96 -27.68
C LYS A 812 -18.95 -1.65 -28.21
N ALA A 813 -18.78 -1.57 -29.53
CA ALA A 813 -18.35 -0.35 -30.22
C ALA A 813 -19.54 0.27 -30.95
N VAL A 814 -19.67 1.60 -30.86
CA VAL A 814 -20.63 2.38 -31.65
C VAL A 814 -19.83 3.44 -32.41
N VAL A 815 -19.82 3.30 -33.73
CA VAL A 815 -19.24 4.28 -34.64
C VAL A 815 -20.38 5.16 -35.14
N LYS A 816 -20.29 6.48 -34.93
CA LYS A 816 -21.20 7.39 -35.63
C LYS A 816 -20.68 7.58 -37.06
N PRO A 817 -21.52 7.49 -38.10
CA PRO A 817 -21.09 7.74 -39.46
C PRO A 817 -20.51 9.16 -39.52
N ALA A 818 -19.25 9.26 -39.96
CA ALA A 818 -18.56 10.53 -40.11
C ALA A 818 -19.42 11.46 -40.97
N LYS A 819 -19.75 12.66 -40.46
CA LYS A 819 -20.30 13.72 -41.31
C LYS A 819 -19.23 14.03 -42.34
N THR A 820 -19.44 13.59 -43.59
CA THR A 820 -18.57 13.91 -44.72
C THR A 820 -18.42 15.42 -44.81
N ALA A 821 -17.26 15.93 -44.39
CA ALA A 821 -16.88 17.30 -44.66
C ALA A 821 -16.73 17.42 -46.18
N LYS A 822 -17.63 18.20 -46.81
CA LYS A 822 -17.45 18.61 -48.20
C LYS A 822 -16.13 19.37 -48.30
N PRO A 823 -15.26 19.10 -49.29
CA PRO A 823 -14.06 19.90 -49.50
C PRO A 823 -14.49 21.32 -49.88
N GLU A 824 -14.07 22.32 -49.10
CA GLU A 824 -14.12 23.71 -49.52
C GLU A 824 -13.09 23.94 -50.65
N PRO A 825 -13.46 24.67 -51.72
CA PRO A 825 -12.56 24.89 -52.85
C PRO A 825 -11.46 25.87 -52.49
N THR A 826 -10.22 25.45 -52.73
CA THR A 826 -8.99 26.25 -52.72
C THR A 826 -9.14 27.54 -53.54
N LYS A 827 -8.94 28.70 -52.91
CA LYS A 827 -8.61 29.96 -53.59
C LYS A 827 -7.15 30.31 -53.38
N THR A 828 -6.47 30.48 -54.50
CA THR A 828 -5.08 30.89 -54.70
C THR A 828 -4.83 32.36 -54.32
N GLY A 829 -3.77 32.58 -53.52
CA GLY A 829 -2.74 33.61 -53.67
C GLY A 829 -3.10 35.11 -53.66
N LYS A 830 -2.58 35.84 -52.67
CA LYS A 830 -1.59 36.94 -52.87
C LYS A 830 -1.03 37.45 -51.53
N ALA A 831 0.27 37.76 -51.56
CA ALA A 831 1.08 38.25 -50.45
C ALA A 831 0.97 39.77 -50.25
N THR A 832 1.10 40.25 -49.00
CA THR A 832 2.03 41.32 -48.53
C THR A 832 1.85 41.63 -47.03
N LYS A 833 2.97 41.85 -46.33
CA LYS A 833 3.14 42.50 -45.00
C LYS A 833 3.59 43.98 -45.24
N PRO A 834 3.77 44.91 -44.26
CA PRO A 834 3.86 44.75 -42.79
C PRO A 834 3.15 45.82 -41.89
N ALA A 835 3.15 45.50 -40.59
CA ALA A 835 2.95 46.25 -39.33
C ALA A 835 2.82 47.79 -39.26
N ALA A 836 1.94 48.25 -38.35
CA ALA A 836 2.15 49.44 -37.49
C ALA A 836 1.35 49.34 -36.16
N LYS A 837 1.85 50.05 -35.14
CA LYS A 837 1.67 49.96 -33.67
C LYS A 837 0.41 50.64 -33.07
N ALA A 838 0.22 50.36 -31.76
CA ALA A 838 -0.36 51.19 -30.67
C ALA A 838 -1.90 51.19 -30.58
N THR A 839 -2.61 51.20 -29.43
CA THR A 839 -2.32 51.51 -28.02
C THR A 839 -3.57 51.10 -27.19
N ALA A 840 -3.42 50.74 -25.92
CA ALA A 840 -4.47 50.80 -24.87
C ALA A 840 -4.25 52.07 -24.00
N PRO A 841 -4.98 52.39 -22.91
CA PRO A 841 -6.23 51.84 -22.31
C PRO A 841 -7.24 52.91 -21.78
N ALA A 842 -8.45 52.50 -21.32
CA ALA A 842 -9.27 53.10 -20.22
C ALA A 842 -10.69 52.45 -20.15
N ALA A 843 -11.12 51.79 -19.07
CA ALA A 843 -11.95 52.27 -17.93
C ALA A 843 -13.31 52.90 -18.36
N ALA A 844 -14.52 52.59 -17.87
CA ALA A 844 -15.10 51.82 -16.75
C ALA A 844 -16.62 51.55 -17.06
N PRO A 845 -17.57 51.48 -16.11
CA PRO A 845 -18.14 50.28 -15.46
C PRO A 845 -19.61 50.01 -15.80
N VAL A 846 -20.11 48.76 -15.68
CA VAL A 846 -21.56 48.48 -15.66
C VAL A 846 -21.97 47.46 -14.59
N LYS A 847 -22.57 48.04 -13.54
CA LYS A 847 -23.73 47.64 -12.72
C LYS A 847 -24.08 46.16 -12.48
N GLN A 848 -24.13 45.85 -11.18
CA GLN A 848 -24.90 44.79 -10.53
C GLN A 848 -26.39 44.81 -10.92
N ALA A 849 -26.97 43.62 -11.11
CA ALA A 849 -28.41 43.37 -11.03
C ALA A 849 -28.70 42.15 -10.13
N LYS A 850 -29.66 42.33 -9.22
CA LYS A 850 -30.17 41.34 -8.25
C LYS A 850 -31.07 40.28 -8.92
N PRO A 851 -31.32 39.13 -8.25
CA PRO A 851 -31.96 37.96 -8.86
C PRO A 851 -33.50 38.03 -8.82
N ALA A 852 -34.13 37.51 -9.87
CA ALA A 852 -35.58 37.31 -9.95
C ALA A 852 -35.99 35.91 -9.47
N LYS A 853 -37.14 35.86 -8.80
CA LYS A 853 -37.75 34.73 -8.12
C LYS A 853 -38.49 33.77 -9.08
N THR A 854 -38.40 32.48 -8.74
CA THR A 854 -39.44 31.43 -8.72
C THR A 854 -40.36 31.20 -9.94
N ALA A 855 -40.27 29.98 -10.48
CA ALA A 855 -41.43 29.20 -10.90
C ALA A 855 -41.16 27.70 -10.67
N LYS A 856 -42.04 27.04 -9.90
CA LYS A 856 -42.17 25.57 -9.75
C LYS A 856 -42.94 25.01 -10.96
N PRO A 857 -42.86 23.69 -11.23
CA PRO A 857 -44.06 22.90 -10.94
C PRO A 857 -43.82 21.48 -10.36
N ALA A 858 -44.79 21.13 -9.50
CA ALA A 858 -45.46 19.83 -9.33
C ALA A 858 -44.66 18.57 -8.96
N ALA A 859 -44.88 18.16 -7.71
CA ALA A 859 -44.67 16.81 -7.19
C ALA A 859 -45.82 15.86 -7.57
N LYS A 860 -45.52 14.56 -7.71
CA LYS A 860 -46.46 13.47 -7.44
C LYS A 860 -45.81 12.46 -6.49
N LEU A 861 -46.35 12.42 -5.28
CA LEU A 861 -46.15 11.41 -4.24
C LEU A 861 -47.16 10.26 -4.45
N VAL A 862 -46.73 9.02 -4.24
CA VAL A 862 -47.62 7.94 -3.79
C VAL A 862 -47.01 7.23 -2.57
N LYS A 863 -47.79 7.38 -1.49
CA LYS A 863 -47.80 6.83 -0.13
C LYS A 863 -47.13 5.47 0.14
N ALA A 864 -46.41 5.44 1.27
CA ALA A 864 -46.35 4.30 2.19
C ALA A 864 -47.54 4.36 3.18
N PRO A 865 -47.95 3.25 3.83
CA PRO A 865 -48.71 3.30 5.06
C PRO A 865 -47.82 3.01 6.29
N ALA A 866 -47.96 3.89 7.27
CA ALA A 866 -47.44 3.71 8.62
C ALA A 866 -48.35 2.78 9.45
N LYS A 867 -47.75 1.99 10.34
CA LYS A 867 -48.36 1.60 11.62
C LYS A 867 -47.36 1.91 12.73
N ALA A 868 -47.92 2.45 13.81
CA ALA A 868 -47.26 3.21 14.84
C ALA A 868 -46.97 2.39 16.12
N VAL A 869 -46.33 3.08 17.07
CA VAL A 869 -46.32 2.84 18.53
C VAL A 869 -45.22 1.84 18.97
N LYS A 870 -44.27 2.12 19.88
CA LYS A 870 -44.29 2.87 21.15
C LYS A 870 -42.86 3.23 21.57
N SER A 871 -42.73 4.40 22.17
CA SER A 871 -41.55 4.94 22.86
C SER A 871 -41.17 4.15 24.13
N ALA A 872 -39.88 3.94 24.37
CA ALA A 872 -39.33 3.63 25.68
C ALA A 872 -37.95 4.30 25.87
N LYS A 873 -37.76 4.89 27.06
CA LYS A 873 -36.61 5.68 27.54
C LYS A 873 -35.29 4.87 27.62
N PRO A 874 -34.12 5.53 27.65
CA PRO A 874 -32.84 4.87 27.87
C PRO A 874 -32.69 4.49 29.36
N VAL A 875 -32.35 3.24 29.63
CA VAL A 875 -32.04 2.73 30.97
C VAL A 875 -30.53 2.65 31.13
N ALA A 876 -30.06 3.21 32.25
CA ALA A 876 -28.69 3.23 32.73
C ALA A 876 -28.09 1.82 32.90
N ALA A 877 -26.79 1.72 32.64
CA ALA A 877 -25.97 0.55 32.92
C ALA A 877 -25.82 0.35 34.45
N PRO A 878 -25.89 -0.89 34.97
CA PRO A 878 -25.36 -1.20 36.28
C PRO A 878 -23.98 -1.85 36.17
N GLN A 879 -22.99 -1.15 36.72
CA GLN A 879 -21.75 -1.74 37.23
C GLN A 879 -22.10 -2.78 38.31
N LYS A 880 -21.57 -4.01 38.18
CA LYS A 880 -21.42 -4.92 39.31
C LYS A 880 -19.96 -5.33 39.43
N ALA A 881 -19.35 -4.83 40.49
CA ALA A 881 -18.07 -5.27 41.02
C ALA A 881 -18.20 -6.70 41.57
N ALA A 882 -17.26 -7.57 41.22
CA ALA A 882 -17.05 -8.85 41.88
C ALA A 882 -15.89 -8.70 42.86
N ALA A 883 -16.14 -9.06 44.11
CA ALA A 883 -15.17 -9.04 45.21
C ALA A 883 -14.10 -10.16 45.07
N PRO A 884 -12.89 -9.97 45.60
CA PRO A 884 -11.79 -10.92 45.44
C PRO A 884 -11.87 -12.09 46.41
N VAL A 885 -11.59 -13.29 45.89
CA VAL A 885 -11.43 -14.54 46.65
C VAL A 885 -10.08 -14.52 47.37
N LYS A 886 -10.09 -14.77 48.69
CA LYS A 886 -8.91 -14.93 49.55
C LYS A 886 -8.16 -16.24 49.21
N PRO A 887 -6.81 -16.24 49.15
CA PRO A 887 -6.05 -17.48 49.16
C PRO A 887 -5.85 -18.01 50.60
N ALA A 888 -5.94 -19.33 50.72
CA ALA A 888 -5.79 -20.09 51.96
C ALA A 888 -4.34 -20.12 52.46
N LYS A 889 -4.22 -20.18 53.80
CA LYS A 889 -2.98 -20.28 54.57
C LYS A 889 -2.28 -21.63 54.32
N ALA A 890 -0.97 -21.60 54.09
CA ALA A 890 -0.07 -22.72 54.31
C ALA A 890 0.97 -22.33 55.35
N SER A 891 1.11 -23.13 56.41
CA SER A 891 2.05 -22.96 57.51
C SER A 891 3.46 -23.47 57.15
N PRO A 892 4.52 -22.99 57.84
CA PRO A 892 5.90 -23.15 57.42
C PRO A 892 6.54 -24.40 58.03
N LYS A 893 7.51 -25.02 57.35
CA LYS A 893 8.55 -25.81 58.02
C LYS A 893 9.81 -26.03 57.16
N LYS A 894 10.93 -25.75 57.83
CA LYS A 894 12.31 -26.27 57.70
C LYS A 894 13.27 -25.62 56.70
N ALA A 895 14.11 -24.78 57.28
CA ALA A 895 15.44 -24.41 56.82
C ALA A 895 16.39 -25.62 56.80
N VAL A 896 17.25 -25.66 55.78
CA VAL A 896 18.56 -26.36 55.78
C VAL A 896 19.57 -25.44 55.10
N THR A 897 20.73 -25.33 55.73
CA THR A 897 21.89 -24.46 55.50
C THR A 897 22.66 -24.69 54.18
N PRO A 898 23.49 -23.72 53.73
CA PRO A 898 24.11 -23.72 52.40
C PRO A 898 25.47 -24.45 52.35
N ALA A 899 25.72 -25.17 51.25
CA ALA A 899 27.03 -25.74 50.91
C ALA A 899 27.81 -24.86 49.92
N LYS A 900 29.13 -24.82 50.12
CA LYS A 900 30.16 -23.95 49.53
C LYS A 900 30.38 -24.11 48.02
N PRO A 901 31.05 -23.13 47.36
CA PRO A 901 31.23 -23.08 45.91
C PRO A 901 32.43 -23.90 45.42
N VAL A 902 32.26 -24.56 44.27
CA VAL A 902 33.32 -25.27 43.54
C VAL A 902 34.02 -24.32 42.56
N LYS A 903 35.34 -24.42 42.56
CA LYS A 903 36.33 -23.61 41.85
C LYS A 903 36.19 -23.70 40.32
N THR A 904 36.23 -22.55 39.66
CA THR A 904 36.42 -22.41 38.21
C THR A 904 37.90 -22.60 37.84
N ALA A 905 38.15 -23.46 36.84
CA ALA A 905 39.46 -23.69 36.26
C ALA A 905 39.73 -22.70 35.11
N LYS A 906 40.96 -22.16 35.07
CA LYS A 906 41.53 -21.35 33.99
C LYS A 906 41.70 -22.17 32.69
N PRO A 907 41.56 -21.56 31.51
CA PRO A 907 42.18 -22.08 30.30
C PRO A 907 43.54 -21.41 30.04
N ALA A 908 44.54 -22.23 29.70
CA ALA A 908 45.85 -21.83 29.18
C ALA A 908 45.82 -21.80 27.62
N PRO A 909 46.80 -21.14 26.96
CA PRO A 909 46.62 -20.54 25.64
C PRO A 909 47.10 -21.44 24.49
N THR A 910 46.43 -21.36 23.34
CA THR A 910 46.90 -22.00 22.10
C THR A 910 47.21 -20.98 21.01
N LYS A 911 48.52 -20.80 20.82
CA LYS A 911 49.30 -20.71 19.57
C LYS A 911 48.75 -19.87 18.39
N LYS A 912 49.46 -18.76 18.13
CA LYS A 912 49.68 -18.17 16.80
C LYS A 912 50.25 -19.21 15.81
N PRO A 913 50.04 -18.99 14.50
CA PRO A 913 51.20 -18.71 13.67
C PRO A 913 51.02 -17.46 12.79
N ALA A 914 52.16 -16.83 12.51
CA ALA A 914 52.30 -15.69 11.62
C ALA A 914 52.71 -16.12 10.21
N ALA A 915 52.48 -15.19 9.27
CA ALA A 915 53.11 -15.03 7.95
C ALA A 915 52.54 -15.83 6.75
N LYS A 916 51.94 -15.11 5.79
CA LYS A 916 52.65 -14.63 4.58
C LYS A 916 51.77 -13.73 3.71
N ALA A 917 52.34 -12.60 3.31
CA ALA A 917 51.88 -11.79 2.20
C ALA A 917 52.40 -12.37 0.87
N ALA A 918 51.62 -12.31 -0.22
CA ALA A 918 52.04 -11.89 -1.57
C ALA A 918 50.98 -12.17 -2.67
N LYS A 919 50.62 -11.09 -3.37
CA LYS A 919 50.47 -10.91 -4.84
C LYS A 919 49.52 -11.79 -5.69
N LYS A 920 48.67 -11.05 -6.42
CA LYS A 920 48.23 -11.21 -7.83
C LYS A 920 47.47 -12.49 -8.25
N LYS A 921 46.17 -12.35 -8.49
CA LYS A 921 45.59 -12.23 -9.84
C LYS A 921 44.17 -11.66 -9.76
#